data_AF-A0A817L4Y9-F1
#
_entry.id   AF-A0A817L4Y9-F1
#
_cell.length_a   1.000
_cell.length_b   1.000
_cell.length_c   1.000
_cell.angle_alpha   90.00
_cell.angle_beta   90.00
_cell.angle_gamma   90.00
#
_symmetry.space_group_name_H-M   'P 1'
#
loop_
_entity.id
_entity.type
_entity.pdbx_description
1 polymer ?
#
loop_
_entity_poly.entity_id
_entity_poly.type
_entity_poly.pdbx_seq_one_letter_code
_entity_poly.pdbx_strand_id
1 'polypeptide(L)'
;MTTRKSFYLYKWYADVIDEKTNDVAIIYLGELEWNFLKFSFTNFLQFLEKHYLISQATFSNYNSPILENKSFRIDSLQVCGQWESKSESIIEKLFENKDGYILWECFMPSASVEIKINEKINKGFGYVERLTLTLKPWQMPISILRWGRFVCENQHIVWIRWEGDEEKFLVFHNGMKYLNGIINDDIIEFGHYRLILSEKYILRNGPLIKTVFDKFSWIKKSFPSGFFNMKECKWQTWSELYEDNCSVANGWSIHENVDCKPKLNFCFGKIFYGSLFIILLPLLLILWSKQTEKYILLPIPTNSIVAFLFILLGIILMFSAMLELWIKGHGLPMNAYPPPKLVTTGLYYIFSHPIYIGSSLFSFGISIYFQSKSGFWLISPILTLSWLALVYGYENEDLKRRFPEIKWNPLLNLPKNVKMKSQWKDIISAYCLVLIPWLILYQIIIFIGTPLNSISTYLTFETNIPIIEWTELFYLLVYPYVILLPFVLQTKQQIRCFIFAGLMNITIGIYLQIILPFVAVPKEFIPTTILGQILLHERDFDGPTGAFPSFHVSWAFLSGYYYTWSYPKYKFIFYILSILISVSCVTTGMHSIIDVISGFLLFIICIKREILWIYIRNYFENLANSWTACKIGKLRIINHSFYAFLSSFAGTFILCSLVGHTYTIMLASSLSVIGAAIWAQFIERSSGLSRPFGYFGCITGGLIGSMIASWLFTIPIISILSAFALVSPWIQAIGRLRCVVQGCCHGRPTNKFIGILVKNPRSRVCSLSHLKDTYVHITAGYSIMANLIIGLFLWRLWYSNISLCLIVSLYFILIGLSRFVEEEYRGEIQTPIYYKLKIYQWTSIVFVFVGIIISMIPFNENVSLKLIWKYEYLMPSILFGLVTAFTTGIDFPESKRKFSRLSD
;
A
#
# COMPACT_ATOMS: atom_id res chain seq x y z
N MET A 1 11.80 -29.70 -19.46
CA MET A 1 12.60 -29.78 -18.22
C MET A 1 11.63 -29.72 -17.06
N THR A 2 11.46 -30.84 -16.35
CA THR A 2 10.64 -30.93 -15.15
C THR A 2 11.18 -29.96 -14.10
N THR A 3 10.35 -29.02 -13.67
CA THR A 3 10.64 -28.11 -12.57
C THR A 3 10.88 -28.97 -11.32
N ARG A 4 12.14 -29.06 -10.88
CA ARG A 4 12.48 -29.69 -9.60
C ARG A 4 11.66 -29.00 -8.50
N LYS A 5 10.81 -29.75 -7.80
CA LYS A 5 10.01 -29.23 -6.68
C LYS A 5 10.97 -28.65 -5.64
N SER A 6 10.74 -27.42 -5.19
CA SER A 6 11.66 -26.74 -4.27
C SER A 6 11.60 -27.30 -2.84
N PHE A 7 10.48 -27.94 -2.47
CA PHE A 7 10.24 -28.60 -1.19
C PHE A 7 9.16 -29.69 -1.40
N TYR A 8 9.32 -30.84 -0.77
CA TYR A 8 8.35 -31.93 -0.78
C TYR A 8 8.49 -32.73 0.53
N LEU A 9 7.44 -32.78 1.33
CA LEU A 9 7.35 -33.63 2.51
C LEU A 9 6.22 -34.62 2.32
N TYR A 10 6.53 -35.87 2.59
CA TYR A 10 5.61 -36.99 2.56
C TYR A 10 5.71 -37.71 3.89
N LYS A 11 4.62 -37.70 4.69
CA LYS A 11 4.61 -38.20 6.06
C LYS A 11 3.39 -39.09 6.28
N TRP A 12 3.62 -40.29 6.76
CA TRP A 12 2.60 -41.18 7.30
C TRP A 12 2.53 -41.04 8.81
N TYR A 13 1.33 -41.22 9.32
CA TYR A 13 1.04 -41.36 10.73
C TYR A 13 0.13 -42.57 10.92
N ALA A 14 0.53 -43.46 11.82
CA ALA A 14 -0.31 -44.57 12.25
C ALA A 14 -0.26 -44.67 13.77
N ASP A 15 -1.40 -44.99 14.39
CA ASP A 15 -1.47 -45.22 15.83
C ASP A 15 -2.30 -46.46 16.19
N VAL A 16 -2.16 -46.90 17.44
CA VAL A 16 -3.04 -47.85 18.11
C VAL A 16 -3.12 -47.54 19.59
N ILE A 17 -4.29 -47.77 20.16
CA ILE A 17 -4.51 -47.84 21.61
C ILE A 17 -4.91 -49.27 21.94
N ASP A 18 -4.14 -49.89 22.82
CA ASP A 18 -4.40 -51.26 23.27
C ASP A 18 -5.66 -51.33 24.14
N GLU A 19 -6.57 -52.25 23.82
CA GLU A 19 -7.88 -52.34 24.49
C GLU A 19 -7.78 -52.78 25.95
N LYS A 20 -6.72 -53.52 26.33
CA LYS A 20 -6.57 -54.07 27.69
C LYS A 20 -5.76 -53.16 28.59
N THR A 21 -4.70 -52.58 28.05
CA THR A 21 -3.70 -51.82 28.81
C THR A 21 -3.85 -50.31 28.65
N ASN A 22 -4.58 -49.84 27.62
CA ASN A 22 -4.65 -48.45 27.20
C ASN A 22 -3.29 -47.86 26.77
N ASP A 23 -2.29 -48.71 26.55
CA ASP A 23 -0.98 -48.30 26.04
C ASP A 23 -1.13 -47.76 24.61
N VAL A 24 -0.35 -46.73 24.28
CA VAL A 24 -0.41 -46.06 22.98
C VAL A 24 0.86 -46.37 22.20
N ALA A 25 0.73 -46.79 20.95
CA ALA A 25 1.83 -46.81 20.01
C ALA A 25 1.55 -45.85 18.86
N ILE A 26 2.53 -45.00 18.53
CA ILE A 26 2.48 -44.03 17.43
C ILE A 26 3.67 -44.23 16.52
N ILE A 27 3.43 -44.21 15.22
CA ILE A 27 4.42 -44.41 14.18
C ILE A 27 4.40 -43.24 13.22
N TYR A 28 5.60 -42.71 12.98
CA TYR A 28 5.86 -41.73 11.92
C TYR A 28 6.85 -42.32 10.94
N LEU A 29 6.53 -42.25 9.66
CA LEU A 29 7.45 -42.64 8.59
C LEU A 29 7.29 -41.69 7.40
N GLY A 30 8.36 -41.40 6.67
CA GLY A 30 8.24 -40.43 5.59
C GLY A 30 9.54 -40.07 4.89
N GLU A 31 9.39 -39.22 3.88
CA GLU A 31 10.47 -38.64 3.08
C GLU A 31 10.35 -37.12 3.04
N LEU A 32 11.48 -36.44 3.17
CA LEU A 32 11.63 -35.01 2.99
C LEU A 32 12.65 -34.74 1.88
N GLU A 33 12.22 -34.09 0.81
CA GLU A 33 13.07 -33.55 -0.24
C GLU A 33 13.09 -32.03 -0.17
N TRP A 34 14.28 -31.47 0.01
CA TRP A 34 14.47 -30.02 0.06
C TRP A 34 15.73 -29.61 -0.70
N ASN A 35 15.56 -28.92 -1.82
CA ASN A 35 16.63 -28.57 -2.76
C ASN A 35 17.47 -29.79 -3.21
N PHE A 36 18.66 -29.98 -2.65
CA PHE A 36 19.58 -31.08 -2.96
C PHE A 36 19.58 -32.18 -1.89
N LEU A 37 18.85 -31.98 -0.79
CA LEU A 37 18.81 -32.89 0.34
C LEU A 37 17.58 -33.78 0.24
N LYS A 38 17.77 -35.10 0.38
CA LYS A 38 16.71 -36.08 0.52
C LYS A 38 16.98 -36.89 1.78
N PHE A 39 16.01 -36.90 2.69
CA PHE A 39 16.08 -37.68 3.93
C PHE A 39 14.82 -38.50 4.07
N SER A 40 14.97 -39.77 4.43
CA SER A 40 13.86 -40.59 4.88
C SER A 40 14.01 -40.84 6.37
N PHE A 41 12.90 -40.85 7.10
CA PHE A 41 12.89 -40.98 8.54
C PHE A 41 11.85 -42.00 8.99
N THR A 42 12.13 -42.64 10.12
CA THR A 42 11.17 -43.48 10.82
C THR A 42 11.32 -43.22 12.32
N ASN A 43 10.19 -43.00 12.99
CA ASN A 43 10.14 -42.74 14.42
C ASN A 43 8.98 -43.50 15.04
N PHE A 44 9.28 -44.32 16.02
CA PHE A 44 8.30 -45.10 16.76
C PHE A 44 8.27 -44.59 18.21
N LEU A 45 7.07 -44.36 18.72
CA LEU A 45 6.79 -43.92 20.08
C LEU A 45 5.86 -44.95 20.72
N GLN A 46 6.26 -45.50 21.85
CA GLN A 46 5.43 -46.38 22.66
C GLN A 46 5.28 -45.77 24.06
N PHE A 47 4.04 -45.64 24.51
CA PHE A 47 3.68 -45.07 25.79
C PHE A 47 3.08 -46.17 26.66
N LEU A 48 3.83 -46.56 27.69
CA LEU A 48 3.43 -47.58 28.67
C LEU A 48 2.91 -46.92 29.93
N GLU A 49 1.82 -47.44 30.49
CA GLU A 49 1.24 -46.98 31.77
C GLU A 49 0.98 -45.45 31.80
N LYS A 50 0.62 -44.89 30.65
CA LYS A 50 0.29 -43.46 30.44
C LYS A 50 1.44 -42.46 30.67
N HIS A 51 2.64 -42.88 31.09
CA HIS A 51 3.73 -41.97 31.49
C HIS A 51 5.11 -42.35 30.92
N TYR A 52 5.34 -43.63 30.59
CA TYR A 52 6.66 -44.09 30.19
C TYR A 52 6.80 -44.11 28.66
N LEU A 53 7.54 -43.13 28.12
CA LEU A 53 7.83 -43.05 26.69
C LEU A 53 9.08 -43.85 26.33
N ILE A 54 8.91 -44.87 25.48
CA ILE A 54 9.96 -45.52 24.72
C ILE A 54 9.97 -44.89 23.32
N SER A 55 11.06 -44.21 22.95
CA SER A 55 11.22 -43.59 21.63
C SER A 55 12.46 -44.10 20.93
N GLN A 56 12.30 -44.54 19.68
CA GLN A 56 13.41 -44.89 18.79
C GLN A 56 13.21 -44.20 17.43
N ALA A 57 14.19 -43.39 17.05
CA ALA A 57 14.23 -42.71 15.76
C ALA A 57 15.48 -43.12 14.97
N THR A 58 15.29 -43.52 13.71
CA THR A 58 16.36 -43.95 12.80
C THR A 58 16.32 -43.19 11.49
N PHE A 59 17.52 -42.91 10.95
CA PHE A 59 17.74 -42.45 9.57
C PHE A 59 18.42 -43.59 8.81
N SER A 60 17.64 -44.44 8.12
CA SER A 60 18.16 -45.49 7.24
C SER A 60 17.07 -45.97 6.29
N ASN A 61 17.43 -46.80 5.30
CA ASN A 61 16.60 -47.28 4.18
C ASN A 61 15.10 -47.38 4.53
N TYR A 62 14.35 -46.42 4.02
CA TYR A 62 12.91 -46.37 4.10
C TYR A 62 12.32 -47.51 3.27
N ASN A 63 11.65 -48.44 3.94
CA ASN A 63 10.74 -49.36 3.29
C ASN A 63 9.36 -48.71 3.32
N SER A 64 8.81 -48.41 2.15
CA SER A 64 7.44 -47.87 2.07
C SER A 64 6.47 -48.88 2.67
N PRO A 65 5.50 -48.44 3.50
CA PRO A 65 4.47 -49.34 3.99
C PRO A 65 3.67 -49.92 2.83
N ILE A 66 3.19 -51.15 3.03
CA ILE A 66 2.33 -51.84 2.07
C ILE A 66 0.90 -51.42 2.39
N LEU A 67 0.25 -50.70 1.48
CA LEU A 67 -1.16 -50.36 1.54
C LEU A 67 -1.90 -51.16 0.47
N GLU A 68 -2.73 -52.09 0.89
CA GLU A 68 -3.72 -52.78 0.05
C GLU A 68 -5.13 -52.29 0.45
N ASN A 69 -6.16 -52.51 -0.38
CA ASN A 69 -7.46 -51.83 -0.28
C ASN A 69 -8.10 -51.75 1.13
N LYS A 70 -7.82 -52.71 2.03
CA LYS A 70 -8.31 -52.69 3.42
C LYS A 70 -7.23 -52.98 4.46
N SER A 71 -5.97 -53.15 4.08
CA SER A 71 -4.88 -53.51 4.99
C SER A 71 -3.68 -52.57 4.82
N PHE A 72 -3.11 -52.17 5.94
CA PHE A 72 -1.89 -51.36 5.98
C PHE A 72 -0.87 -52.11 6.84
N ARG A 73 0.28 -52.41 6.25
CA ARG A 73 1.33 -53.20 6.89
C ARG A 73 2.65 -52.43 6.91
N ILE A 74 3.27 -52.42 8.09
CA ILE A 74 4.62 -51.92 8.31
C ILE A 74 5.49 -53.12 8.69
N ASP A 75 6.59 -53.30 7.97
CA ASP A 75 7.57 -54.35 8.24
C ASP A 75 8.98 -53.72 8.31
N SER A 76 9.52 -53.65 9.52
CA SER A 76 10.82 -53.05 9.81
C SER A 76 11.55 -53.88 10.86
N LEU A 77 12.88 -53.74 10.95
CA LEU A 77 13.75 -54.56 11.83
C LEU A 77 13.31 -54.63 13.32
N GLN A 78 12.50 -53.68 13.79
CA GLN A 78 12.08 -53.58 15.21
C GLN A 78 10.56 -53.47 15.40
N VAL A 79 9.80 -53.27 14.32
CA VAL A 79 8.34 -53.07 14.36
C VAL A 79 7.68 -53.78 13.20
N CYS A 80 6.74 -54.67 13.52
CA CYS A 80 5.82 -55.31 12.58
C CYS A 80 4.39 -54.99 13.01
N GLY A 81 3.61 -54.35 12.15
CA GLY A 81 2.22 -54.00 12.46
C GLY A 81 1.30 -54.15 11.26
N GLN A 82 0.05 -54.54 11.55
CA GLN A 82 -1.02 -54.68 10.58
C GLN A 82 -2.26 -53.94 11.09
N TRP A 83 -2.78 -53.04 10.25
CA TRP A 83 -4.03 -52.31 10.45
C TRP A 83 -5.04 -52.80 9.42
N GLU A 84 -6.22 -53.19 9.85
CA GLU A 84 -7.33 -53.60 9.01
C GLU A 84 -8.46 -52.57 9.12
N SER A 85 -8.81 -51.94 7.99
CA SER A 85 -9.77 -50.84 7.99
C SER A 85 -11.18 -51.30 8.34
N LYS A 86 -11.82 -50.56 9.24
CA LYS A 86 -13.26 -50.66 9.60
C LYS A 86 -14.10 -49.54 8.97
N SER A 87 -13.48 -48.61 8.25
CA SER A 87 -14.14 -47.44 7.68
C SER A 87 -13.66 -47.13 6.26
N GLU A 88 -14.38 -46.25 5.56
CA GLU A 88 -13.95 -45.72 4.27
C GLU A 88 -12.82 -44.69 4.43
N SER A 89 -12.01 -44.51 3.38
CA SER A 89 -10.93 -43.52 3.36
C SER A 89 -11.46 -42.10 3.10
N ILE A 90 -10.82 -41.11 3.71
CA ILE A 90 -11.13 -39.69 3.54
C ILE A 90 -9.94 -39.02 2.84
N ILE A 91 -10.20 -38.26 1.77
CA ILE A 91 -9.18 -37.50 1.06
C ILE A 91 -9.64 -36.04 0.99
N GLU A 92 -8.86 -35.13 1.58
CA GLU A 92 -9.12 -33.70 1.53
C GLU A 92 -7.87 -32.93 1.15
N LYS A 93 -8.01 -32.06 0.14
CA LYS A 93 -6.99 -31.05 -0.13
C LYS A 93 -7.20 -29.89 0.84
N LEU A 94 -6.43 -29.87 1.92
CA LEU A 94 -6.60 -28.90 2.99
C LEU A 94 -6.27 -27.47 2.53
N PHE A 95 -5.27 -27.29 1.66
CA PHE A 95 -4.90 -25.98 1.14
C PHE A 95 -4.20 -26.08 -0.22
N GLU A 96 -4.36 -25.06 -1.07
CA GLU A 96 -3.71 -24.97 -2.37
C GLU A 96 -3.52 -23.51 -2.76
N ASN A 97 -2.32 -23.17 -3.22
CA ASN A 97 -2.01 -21.88 -3.83
C ASN A 97 -0.97 -22.06 -4.94
N LYS A 98 -0.51 -20.95 -5.52
CA LYS A 98 0.53 -20.93 -6.56
C LYS A 98 1.88 -21.53 -6.14
N ASP A 99 2.17 -21.56 -4.84
CA ASP A 99 3.46 -22.00 -4.29
C ASP A 99 3.44 -23.48 -3.85
N GLY A 100 2.25 -24.10 -3.76
CA GLY A 100 2.06 -25.53 -3.50
C GLY A 100 0.71 -25.85 -2.84
N TYR A 101 0.61 -27.03 -2.25
CA TYR A 101 -0.59 -27.57 -1.63
C TYR A 101 -0.28 -28.44 -0.39
N ILE A 102 -1.33 -28.67 0.39
CA ILE A 102 -1.40 -29.61 1.52
C ILE A 102 -2.51 -30.61 1.21
N LEU A 103 -2.15 -31.87 1.01
CA LEU A 103 -3.08 -32.97 0.77
C LEU A 103 -3.06 -33.90 1.98
N TRP A 104 -4.24 -34.15 2.53
CA TRP A 104 -4.45 -35.05 3.66
C TRP A 104 -5.29 -36.24 3.20
N GLU A 105 -4.75 -37.43 3.44
CA GLU A 105 -5.33 -38.71 3.04
C GLU A 105 -5.42 -39.59 4.29
N CYS A 106 -6.59 -39.62 4.91
CA CYS A 106 -6.89 -40.51 6.01
C CYS A 106 -7.39 -41.85 5.45
N PHE A 107 -6.50 -42.83 5.33
CA PHE A 107 -6.83 -44.12 4.75
C PHE A 107 -7.71 -44.96 5.66
N MET A 108 -7.48 -44.88 6.97
CA MET A 108 -8.21 -45.68 7.96
C MET A 108 -8.59 -44.81 9.16
N PRO A 109 -9.73 -44.08 9.07
CA PRO A 109 -10.30 -43.37 10.23
C PRO A 109 -10.55 -44.26 11.44
N SER A 110 -10.86 -45.55 11.21
CA SER A 110 -10.94 -46.61 12.22
C SER A 110 -10.34 -47.89 11.66
N ALA A 111 -9.47 -48.53 12.43
CA ALA A 111 -8.87 -49.82 12.09
C ALA A 111 -8.79 -50.74 13.32
N SER A 112 -8.84 -52.05 13.07
CA SER A 112 -8.36 -53.06 14.03
C SER A 112 -6.88 -53.28 13.80
N VAL A 113 -6.11 -53.26 14.89
CA VAL A 113 -4.65 -53.24 14.80
C VAL A 113 -4.06 -54.34 15.63
N GLU A 114 -3.07 -55.01 15.06
CA GLU A 114 -2.11 -55.82 15.78
C GLU A 114 -0.71 -55.32 15.44
N ILE A 115 -0.01 -54.83 16.46
CA ILE A 115 1.36 -54.34 16.30
C ILE A 115 2.27 -55.00 17.32
N LYS A 116 3.45 -55.40 16.87
CA LYS A 116 4.56 -55.83 17.71
C LYS A 116 5.69 -54.81 17.62
N ILE A 117 6.00 -54.16 18.74
CA ILE A 117 7.17 -53.29 18.91
C ILE A 117 8.11 -53.99 19.89
N ASN A 118 9.32 -54.31 19.45
CA ASN A 118 10.26 -55.14 20.21
C ASN A 118 9.63 -56.50 20.62
N GLU A 119 9.38 -56.71 21.91
CA GLU A 119 8.78 -57.95 22.46
C GLU A 119 7.29 -57.81 22.83
N LYS A 120 6.73 -56.59 22.80
CA LYS A 120 5.35 -56.33 23.24
C LYS A 120 4.39 -56.30 22.06
N ILE A 121 3.25 -56.97 22.19
CA ILE A 121 2.15 -56.96 21.22
C ILE A 121 1.03 -56.08 21.77
N ASN A 122 0.63 -55.07 21.00
CA ASN A 122 -0.54 -54.24 21.29
C ASN A 122 -1.65 -54.60 20.31
N LYS A 123 -2.86 -54.84 20.82
CA LYS A 123 -4.06 -55.10 20.02
C LYS A 123 -5.19 -54.14 20.39
N GLY A 124 -5.77 -53.48 19.40
CA GLY A 124 -6.91 -52.59 19.65
C GLY A 124 -7.27 -51.70 18.47
N PHE A 125 -7.81 -50.52 18.78
CA PHE A 125 -8.26 -49.55 17.80
C PHE A 125 -7.14 -48.63 17.35
N GLY A 126 -7.03 -48.42 16.05
CA GLY A 126 -6.04 -47.53 15.49
C GLY A 126 -6.52 -46.71 14.31
N TYR A 127 -5.59 -45.92 13.81
CA TYR A 127 -5.82 -44.87 12.82
C TYR A 127 -4.64 -44.80 11.86
N VAL A 128 -4.88 -44.54 10.58
CA VAL A 128 -3.82 -44.37 9.55
C VAL A 128 -4.12 -43.19 8.64
N GLU A 129 -3.17 -42.26 8.56
CA GLU A 129 -3.19 -41.14 7.61
C GLU A 129 -1.86 -40.93 6.89
N ARG A 130 -1.94 -40.13 5.84
CA ARG A 130 -0.82 -39.62 5.08
C ARG A 130 -1.01 -38.14 4.76
N LEU A 131 0.06 -37.40 4.97
CA LEU A 131 0.15 -35.98 4.67
C LEU A 131 1.19 -35.76 3.58
N THR A 132 0.76 -35.16 2.47
CA THR A 132 1.63 -34.71 1.38
C THR A 132 1.66 -33.19 1.35
N LEU A 133 2.85 -32.62 1.53
CA LEU A 133 3.08 -31.20 1.65
C LEU A 133 4.12 -30.73 0.61
N THR A 134 3.72 -29.85 -0.29
CA THR A 134 4.64 -29.20 -1.25
C THR A 134 4.98 -27.76 -0.86
N LEU A 135 4.21 -27.19 0.06
CA LEU A 135 4.48 -25.89 0.68
C LEU A 135 5.51 -26.00 1.80
N LYS A 136 6.37 -24.99 1.93
CA LYS A 136 7.32 -24.98 3.05
C LYS A 136 6.55 -24.74 4.36
N PRO A 137 6.87 -25.44 5.47
CA PRO A 137 6.13 -25.33 6.72
C PRO A 137 5.99 -23.90 7.28
N TRP A 138 6.98 -23.02 7.08
CA TRP A 138 6.93 -21.61 7.51
C TRP A 138 6.14 -20.69 6.57
N GLN A 139 5.68 -21.21 5.43
CA GLN A 139 4.77 -20.52 4.51
C GLN A 139 3.32 -20.96 4.70
N MET A 140 3.05 -21.88 5.63
CA MET A 140 1.69 -22.30 5.91
C MET A 140 0.88 -21.13 6.49
N PRO A 141 -0.36 -20.90 6.03
CA PRO A 141 -1.22 -19.81 6.51
C PRO A 141 -1.84 -20.09 7.89
N ILE A 142 -1.29 -21.05 8.65
CA ILE A 142 -1.80 -21.48 9.95
C ILE A 142 -0.91 -20.93 11.07
N SER A 143 -1.55 -20.47 12.13
CA SER A 143 -0.91 -20.09 13.39
C SER A 143 -1.11 -21.17 14.45
N ILE A 144 -2.31 -21.76 14.51
CA ILE A 144 -2.65 -22.88 15.40
C ILE A 144 -3.30 -23.99 14.58
N LEU A 145 -2.86 -25.22 14.80
CA LEU A 145 -3.49 -26.45 14.31
C LEU A 145 -4.03 -27.23 15.51
N ARG A 146 -5.32 -27.54 15.51
CA ARG A 146 -5.86 -28.62 16.34
C ARG A 146 -6.26 -29.78 15.45
N TRP A 147 -5.70 -30.94 15.71
CA TRP A 147 -5.99 -32.16 14.98
C TRP A 147 -6.26 -33.27 15.98
N GLY A 148 -7.18 -34.18 15.69
CA GLY A 148 -7.37 -35.35 16.53
C GLY A 148 -8.36 -36.34 15.98
N ARG A 149 -8.43 -37.48 16.67
CA ARG A 149 -9.31 -38.60 16.37
C ARG A 149 -9.90 -39.20 17.64
N PHE A 150 -11.12 -39.73 17.54
CA PHE A 150 -11.82 -40.55 18.52
C PHE A 150 -12.23 -41.83 17.82
N VAL A 151 -11.90 -42.99 18.39
CA VAL A 151 -12.26 -44.29 17.79
C VAL A 151 -12.70 -45.23 18.90
N CYS A 152 -13.87 -45.84 18.72
CA CYS A 152 -14.32 -47.00 19.46
C CYS A 152 -14.97 -48.00 18.49
N GLU A 153 -15.63 -49.04 19.01
CA GLU A 153 -16.14 -50.16 18.20
C GLU A 153 -17.06 -49.72 17.06
N ASN A 154 -17.98 -48.78 17.34
CA ASN A 154 -19.03 -48.38 16.41
C ASN A 154 -18.98 -46.89 16.00
N GLN A 155 -18.07 -46.11 16.56
CA GLN A 155 -17.99 -44.67 16.30
C GLN A 155 -16.55 -44.26 15.99
N HIS A 156 -16.37 -43.45 14.95
CA HIS A 156 -15.11 -42.78 14.69
C HIS A 156 -15.32 -41.32 14.29
N ILE A 157 -14.55 -40.44 14.93
CA ILE A 157 -14.57 -39.00 14.68
C ILE A 157 -13.15 -38.54 14.41
N VAL A 158 -12.94 -37.74 13.38
CA VAL A 158 -11.65 -37.11 13.05
C VAL A 158 -11.88 -35.63 12.83
N TRP A 159 -11.04 -34.77 13.40
CA TRP A 159 -11.22 -33.32 13.30
C TRP A 159 -9.94 -32.58 12.98
N ILE A 160 -10.12 -31.45 12.28
CA ILE A 160 -9.06 -30.51 11.92
C ILE A 160 -9.61 -29.09 12.10
N ARG A 161 -8.93 -28.30 12.93
CA ARG A 161 -9.16 -26.86 13.10
C ARG A 161 -7.88 -26.11 12.75
N TRP A 162 -7.98 -25.16 11.84
CA TRP A 162 -6.92 -24.20 11.56
C TRP A 162 -7.36 -22.82 12.00
N GLU A 163 -6.46 -22.11 12.67
CA GLU A 163 -6.61 -20.69 13.01
C GLU A 163 -5.41 -19.91 12.48
N GLY A 164 -5.62 -18.73 11.91
CA GLY A 164 -4.52 -17.92 11.37
C GLY A 164 -4.92 -17.04 10.19
N ASP A 165 -4.08 -17.05 9.15
CA ASP A 165 -4.35 -16.32 7.91
C ASP A 165 -5.48 -17.00 7.11
N GLU A 166 -5.65 -18.32 7.30
CA GLU A 166 -6.75 -19.14 6.78
C GLU A 166 -7.42 -19.88 7.93
N GLU A 167 -8.74 -19.75 8.03
CA GLU A 167 -9.57 -20.43 9.02
C GLU A 167 -10.16 -21.70 8.40
N LYS A 168 -10.08 -22.84 9.12
CA LYS A 168 -10.66 -24.11 8.64
C LYS A 168 -11.30 -24.87 9.78
N PHE A 169 -12.46 -25.46 9.51
CA PHE A 169 -13.15 -26.36 10.42
C PHE A 169 -13.57 -27.60 9.62
N LEU A 170 -13.12 -28.76 10.05
CA LEU A 170 -13.47 -30.05 9.46
C LEU A 170 -13.69 -31.04 10.59
N VAL A 171 -14.85 -31.68 10.61
CA VAL A 171 -15.11 -32.86 11.42
C VAL A 171 -15.68 -33.93 10.50
N PHE A 172 -15.16 -35.14 10.60
CA PHE A 172 -15.73 -36.33 9.98
C PHE A 172 -16.22 -37.26 11.07
N HIS A 173 -17.48 -37.65 11.04
CA HIS A 173 -18.09 -38.60 11.98
C HIS A 173 -18.74 -39.73 11.19
N ASN A 174 -18.25 -40.96 11.38
CA ASN A 174 -18.66 -42.14 10.62
C ASN A 174 -18.68 -41.94 9.08
N GLY A 175 -17.70 -41.20 8.56
CA GLY A 175 -17.59 -40.84 7.14
C GLY A 175 -18.39 -39.59 6.72
N MET A 176 -19.34 -39.11 7.53
CA MET A 176 -20.08 -37.87 7.24
C MET A 176 -19.28 -36.61 7.59
N LYS A 177 -19.27 -35.64 6.67
CA LYS A 177 -18.48 -34.41 6.78
C LYS A 177 -19.28 -33.24 7.34
N TYR A 178 -18.72 -32.56 8.34
CA TYR A 178 -19.24 -31.34 8.95
C TYR A 178 -18.23 -30.19 8.81
N LEU A 179 -18.73 -29.01 8.48
CA LEU A 179 -17.90 -27.82 8.18
C LEU A 179 -18.02 -26.71 9.22
N ASN A 180 -18.92 -26.83 10.19
CA ASN A 180 -19.20 -25.82 11.20
C ASN A 180 -19.36 -26.47 12.59
N GLY A 181 -18.99 -25.73 13.65
CA GLY A 181 -19.09 -26.20 15.02
C GLY A 181 -18.04 -25.55 15.94
N ILE A 182 -17.72 -26.20 17.06
CA ILE A 182 -16.69 -25.77 18.01
C ILE A 182 -15.64 -26.88 18.14
N ILE A 183 -14.36 -26.52 18.02
CA ILE A 183 -13.24 -27.41 18.36
C ILE A 183 -12.33 -26.59 19.28
N ASN A 184 -12.30 -26.96 20.56
CA ASN A 184 -11.32 -26.46 21.52
C ASN A 184 -10.60 -27.64 22.19
N ASP A 185 -9.79 -27.37 23.20
CA ASP A 185 -8.96 -28.40 23.80
C ASP A 185 -9.77 -29.39 24.66
N ASP A 186 -11.01 -29.04 25.05
CA ASP A 186 -11.85 -29.81 25.98
C ASP A 186 -13.12 -30.40 25.33
N ILE A 187 -13.59 -29.81 24.23
CA ILE A 187 -14.90 -30.07 23.63
C ILE A 187 -14.82 -29.95 22.10
N ILE A 188 -15.48 -30.89 21.42
CA ILE A 188 -15.77 -30.84 19.98
C ILE A 188 -17.29 -30.94 19.76
N GLU A 189 -17.89 -29.89 19.21
CA GLU A 189 -19.33 -29.81 18.91
C GLU A 189 -19.54 -29.69 17.39
N PHE A 190 -20.45 -30.49 16.86
CA PHE A 190 -20.81 -30.50 15.44
C PHE A 190 -22.22 -31.10 15.27
N GLY A 191 -23.07 -30.49 14.44
CA GLY A 191 -24.46 -30.95 14.28
C GLY A 191 -25.19 -31.05 15.64
N HIS A 192 -25.70 -32.24 15.96
CA HIS A 192 -26.37 -32.58 17.23
C HIS A 192 -25.46 -33.34 18.20
N TYR A 193 -24.16 -33.44 17.88
CA TYR A 193 -23.18 -34.21 18.64
C TYR A 193 -22.22 -33.31 19.43
N ARG A 194 -21.80 -33.82 20.59
CA ARG A 194 -20.81 -33.20 21.45
C ARG A 194 -19.87 -34.24 22.02
N LEU A 195 -18.58 -34.16 21.68
CA LEU A 195 -17.52 -34.99 22.25
C LEU A 195 -16.82 -34.20 23.37
N ILE A 196 -16.87 -34.72 24.60
CA ILE A 196 -16.20 -34.14 25.77
C ILE A 196 -14.86 -34.86 26.00
N LEU A 197 -13.79 -34.10 26.21
CA LEU A 197 -12.41 -34.57 26.41
C LEU A 197 -11.99 -34.33 27.88
N SER A 198 -12.23 -35.29 28.77
CA SER A 198 -12.10 -35.08 30.22
C SER A 198 -10.72 -35.44 30.80
N GLU A 199 -10.28 -36.69 30.65
CA GLU A 199 -9.03 -37.18 31.28
C GLU A 199 -7.84 -37.11 30.33
N LYS A 200 -7.05 -36.03 30.38
CA LYS A 200 -5.92 -35.83 29.47
C LYS A 200 -4.59 -36.34 30.03
N TYR A 201 -3.97 -37.27 29.32
CA TYR A 201 -2.60 -37.73 29.56
C TYR A 201 -1.69 -37.19 28.46
N ILE A 202 -0.63 -36.47 28.85
CA ILE A 202 0.29 -35.84 27.89
C ILE A 202 1.17 -36.93 27.28
N LEU A 203 0.97 -37.22 25.99
CA LEU A 203 1.87 -38.09 25.23
C LEU A 203 3.13 -37.32 24.84
N ARG A 204 3.01 -36.04 24.49
CA ARG A 204 4.17 -35.21 24.15
C ARG A 204 3.90 -33.74 24.38
N ASN A 205 4.91 -33.01 24.86
CA ASN A 205 4.88 -31.55 24.96
C ASN A 205 6.28 -31.00 24.67
N GLY A 206 6.42 -30.12 23.68
CA GLY A 206 7.69 -29.44 23.40
C GLY A 206 7.86 -29.04 21.94
N PRO A 207 9.08 -28.64 21.53
CA PRO A 207 9.37 -28.27 20.16
C PRO A 207 9.15 -29.45 19.20
N LEU A 208 8.46 -29.19 18.08
CA LEU A 208 8.13 -30.19 17.06
C LEU A 208 9.39 -30.91 16.54
N ILE A 209 10.48 -30.16 16.37
CA ILE A 209 11.76 -30.61 15.79
C ILE A 209 12.60 -31.48 16.73
N LYS A 210 12.29 -31.46 18.04
CA LYS A 210 13.09 -32.15 19.07
C LYS A 210 13.11 -33.67 18.89
N THR A 211 12.13 -34.27 18.20
CA THR A 211 12.08 -35.73 17.97
C THR A 211 12.88 -36.24 16.78
N VAL A 212 13.13 -35.42 15.76
CA VAL A 212 13.72 -35.91 14.49
C VAL A 212 15.13 -35.38 14.26
N PHE A 213 15.43 -34.14 14.68
CA PHE A 213 16.67 -33.46 14.32
C PHE A 213 17.60 -33.13 15.50
N ASP A 214 17.29 -33.56 16.72
CA ASP A 214 18.11 -33.24 17.89
C ASP A 214 19.52 -33.83 17.82
N LYS A 215 19.71 -34.94 17.10
CA LYS A 215 21.03 -35.53 16.85
C LYS A 215 21.89 -34.78 15.80
N PHE A 216 21.37 -33.77 15.10
CA PHE A 216 22.05 -33.14 13.96
C PHE A 216 21.98 -31.60 13.98
N SER A 217 22.89 -30.99 14.74
CA SER A 217 23.01 -29.52 14.89
C SER A 217 23.34 -28.76 13.60
N TRP A 218 23.99 -29.41 12.61
CA TRP A 218 24.43 -28.77 11.36
C TRP A 218 23.27 -28.45 10.39
N ILE A 219 22.21 -29.26 10.39
CA ILE A 219 20.98 -29.04 9.60
C ILE A 219 20.20 -27.82 10.14
N LYS A 220 20.35 -27.50 11.44
CA LYS A 220 19.65 -26.37 12.07
C LYS A 220 19.98 -25.01 11.43
N LYS A 221 21.14 -24.87 10.79
CA LYS A 221 21.56 -23.62 10.11
C LYS A 221 20.90 -23.40 8.75
N SER A 222 20.35 -24.43 8.13
CA SER A 222 19.76 -24.32 6.78
C SER A 222 18.29 -23.89 6.80
N PHE A 223 17.57 -24.12 7.90
CA PHE A 223 16.15 -23.74 8.05
C PHE A 223 15.97 -22.35 8.67
N PRO A 224 14.91 -21.60 8.31
CA PRO A 224 14.58 -20.32 8.96
C PRO A 224 14.28 -20.49 10.45
N SER A 225 14.62 -19.49 11.27
CA SER A 225 14.44 -19.52 12.73
C SER A 225 13.00 -19.80 13.18
N GLY A 226 12.00 -19.35 12.42
CA GLY A 226 10.57 -19.59 12.71
C GLY A 226 10.16 -21.07 12.67
N PHE A 227 10.84 -21.90 11.88
CA PHE A 227 10.59 -23.35 11.81
C PHE A 227 10.96 -24.05 13.13
N PHE A 228 12.01 -23.58 13.81
CA PHE A 228 12.50 -24.15 15.08
C PHE A 228 11.65 -23.84 16.29
N ASN A 229 10.77 -22.84 16.19
CA ASN A 229 10.01 -22.40 17.33
C ASN A 229 8.68 -23.18 17.48
N MET A 230 8.20 -23.90 16.45
CA MET A 230 6.92 -24.62 16.50
C MET A 230 6.84 -25.56 17.72
N LYS A 231 5.76 -25.46 18.49
CA LYS A 231 5.53 -26.28 19.69
C LYS A 231 4.31 -27.15 19.47
N GLU A 232 4.43 -28.43 19.81
CA GLU A 232 3.31 -29.37 19.87
C GLU A 232 3.02 -29.75 21.31
N CYS A 233 1.73 -29.94 21.60
CA CYS A 233 1.27 -30.72 22.73
C CYS A 233 0.28 -31.76 22.21
N LYS A 234 0.52 -33.04 22.52
CA LYS A 234 -0.27 -34.19 22.11
C LYS A 234 -0.76 -34.93 23.34
N TRP A 235 -2.02 -35.33 23.33
CA TRP A 235 -2.69 -36.00 24.42
C TRP A 235 -3.34 -37.31 23.98
N GLN A 236 -3.35 -38.27 24.90
CA GLN A 236 -4.34 -39.35 24.95
C GLN A 236 -5.43 -38.86 25.90
N THR A 237 -6.70 -38.98 25.52
CA THR A 237 -7.80 -38.45 26.33
C THR A 237 -8.96 -39.42 26.37
N TRP A 238 -9.52 -39.66 27.55
CA TRP A 238 -10.79 -40.36 27.67
C TRP A 238 -11.90 -39.41 27.21
N SER A 239 -12.76 -39.90 26.33
CA SER A 239 -13.73 -39.07 25.63
C SER A 239 -15.12 -39.70 25.67
N GLU A 240 -16.13 -38.86 25.82
CA GLU A 240 -17.54 -39.25 25.83
C GLU A 240 -18.31 -38.45 24.77
N LEU A 241 -18.96 -39.18 23.87
CA LEU A 241 -19.77 -38.64 22.79
C LEU A 241 -21.24 -38.58 23.24
N TYR A 242 -21.83 -37.40 23.10
CA TYR A 242 -23.24 -37.14 23.36
C TYR A 242 -23.97 -36.82 22.06
N GLU A 243 -25.22 -37.29 21.95
CA GLU A 243 -26.20 -36.91 20.93
C GLU A 243 -27.43 -36.36 21.67
N ASP A 244 -27.81 -35.10 21.38
CA ASP A 244 -28.93 -34.42 22.07
C ASP A 244 -28.90 -34.54 23.61
N ASN A 245 -27.70 -34.42 24.20
CA ASN A 245 -27.39 -34.57 25.64
C ASN A 245 -27.49 -35.98 26.24
N CYS A 246 -27.67 -37.02 25.43
CA CYS A 246 -27.57 -38.41 25.84
C CYS A 246 -26.19 -38.98 25.47
N SER A 247 -25.50 -39.64 26.39
CA SER A 247 -24.21 -40.29 26.09
C SER A 247 -24.45 -41.52 25.21
N VAL A 248 -23.83 -41.55 24.02
CA VAL A 248 -24.03 -42.58 22.99
C VAL A 248 -22.80 -43.44 22.75
N ALA A 249 -21.60 -42.95 23.09
CA ALA A 249 -20.37 -43.73 23.01
C ALA A 249 -19.29 -43.15 23.92
N ASN A 250 -18.37 -43.99 24.37
CA ASN A 250 -17.16 -43.58 25.04
C ASN A 250 -15.95 -44.33 24.47
N GLY A 251 -14.76 -43.80 24.72
CA GLY A 251 -13.52 -44.37 24.20
C GLY A 251 -12.37 -43.37 24.24
N TRP A 252 -11.26 -43.75 23.63
CA TRP A 252 -10.05 -42.95 23.66
C TRP A 252 -9.90 -42.06 22.42
N SER A 253 -9.50 -40.82 22.67
CA SER A 253 -9.03 -39.88 21.67
C SER A 253 -7.52 -39.70 21.70
N ILE A 254 -6.92 -39.50 20.52
CA ILE A 254 -5.60 -38.91 20.39
C ILE A 254 -5.77 -37.58 19.68
N HIS A 255 -5.28 -36.51 20.29
CA HIS A 255 -5.38 -35.18 19.72
C HIS A 255 -4.16 -34.33 20.04
N GLU A 256 -3.93 -33.31 19.23
CA GLU A 256 -2.82 -32.40 19.36
C GLU A 256 -3.21 -30.96 19.10
N ASN A 257 -2.47 -30.08 19.75
CA ASN A 257 -2.45 -28.65 19.48
C ASN A 257 -1.02 -28.27 19.09
N VAL A 258 -0.87 -27.70 17.90
CA VAL A 258 0.43 -27.25 17.36
C VAL A 258 0.40 -25.74 17.19
N ASP A 259 1.26 -25.05 17.93
CA ASP A 259 1.58 -23.64 17.75
C ASP A 259 2.62 -23.51 16.64
N CYS A 260 2.14 -23.20 15.43
CA CYS A 260 2.96 -23.09 14.22
C CYS A 260 3.73 -21.76 14.15
N LYS A 261 3.32 -20.74 14.90
CA LYS A 261 3.94 -19.41 14.93
C LYS A 261 3.96 -18.89 16.36
N PRO A 262 4.90 -19.38 17.20
CA PRO A 262 4.94 -18.99 18.60
C PRO A 262 5.08 -17.50 18.71
N LYS A 263 4.27 -16.91 19.59
CA LYS A 263 4.26 -15.47 19.86
C LYS A 263 5.66 -15.04 20.32
N LEU A 264 6.50 -14.58 19.39
CA LEU A 264 7.71 -13.80 19.69
C LEU A 264 7.28 -12.72 20.70
N ASN A 265 7.98 -12.60 21.84
CA ASN A 265 7.60 -11.77 22.99
C ASN A 265 6.85 -10.48 22.57
N PHE A 266 5.51 -10.58 22.56
CA PHE A 266 4.61 -9.58 21.96
C PHE A 266 4.73 -8.22 22.67
N CYS A 267 5.25 -8.24 23.89
CA CYS A 267 5.49 -7.06 24.72
C CYS A 267 6.64 -6.19 24.18
N PHE A 268 7.82 -6.77 23.88
CA PHE A 268 8.97 -5.98 23.41
C PHE A 268 8.72 -5.33 22.05
N GLY A 269 8.05 -6.02 21.13
CA GLY A 269 7.69 -5.47 19.83
C GLY A 269 6.76 -4.25 19.94
N LYS A 270 5.76 -4.31 20.83
CA LYS A 270 4.87 -3.17 21.12
C LYS A 270 5.60 -2.00 21.76
N ILE A 271 6.49 -2.26 22.72
CA ILE A 271 7.28 -1.20 23.39
C ILE A 271 8.18 -0.51 22.38
N PHE A 272 8.94 -1.27 21.58
CA PHE A 272 9.82 -0.71 20.57
C PHE A 272 9.02 0.12 19.55
N TYR A 273 7.92 -0.43 19.03
CA TYR A 273 7.05 0.26 18.09
C TYR A 273 6.45 1.54 18.70
N GLY A 274 5.96 1.49 19.95
CA GLY A 274 5.47 2.69 20.64
C GLY A 274 6.56 3.75 20.86
N SER A 275 7.77 3.33 21.26
CA SER A 275 8.91 4.24 21.45
C SER A 275 9.33 4.95 20.16
N LEU A 276 9.14 4.31 19.01
CA LEU A 276 9.42 4.91 17.70
C LEU A 276 8.59 6.18 17.46
N PHE A 277 7.31 6.20 17.85
CA PHE A 277 6.43 7.35 17.64
C PHE A 277 6.45 8.37 18.77
N ILE A 278 6.70 7.93 20.01
CA ILE A 278 6.68 8.82 21.18
C ILE A 278 8.03 9.51 21.40
N ILE A 279 9.15 8.85 21.07
CA ILE A 279 10.50 9.33 21.37
C ILE A 279 11.29 9.58 20.07
N LEU A 280 11.49 8.54 19.27
CA LEU A 280 12.43 8.61 18.14
C LEU A 280 11.97 9.59 17.06
N LEU A 281 10.70 9.51 16.66
CA LEU A 281 10.13 10.37 15.62
C LEU A 281 10.17 11.84 16.05
N PRO A 282 9.63 12.27 17.21
CA PRO A 282 9.73 13.67 17.64
C PRO A 282 11.16 14.20 17.71
N LEU A 283 12.10 13.42 18.26
CA LEU A 283 13.52 13.81 18.30
C LEU A 283 14.09 14.01 16.88
N LEU A 284 13.79 13.08 15.98
CA LEU A 284 14.22 13.18 14.58
C LEU A 284 13.63 14.42 13.89
N LEU A 285 12.34 14.73 14.11
CA LEU A 285 11.71 15.93 13.55
C LEU A 285 12.34 17.22 14.11
N ILE A 286 12.63 17.28 15.41
CA ILE A 286 13.29 18.44 16.04
C ILE A 286 14.69 18.64 15.48
N LEU A 287 15.49 17.56 15.42
CA LEU A 287 16.85 17.59 14.87
C LEU A 287 16.83 18.02 13.39
N TRP A 288 15.90 17.45 12.62
CA TRP A 288 15.73 17.80 11.21
C TRP A 288 15.37 19.28 11.03
N SER A 289 14.49 19.81 11.88
CA SER A 289 14.08 21.23 11.85
C SER A 289 15.27 22.14 12.04
N LYS A 290 16.04 21.88 13.10
CA LYS A 290 17.23 22.67 13.44
C LYS A 290 18.25 22.68 12.31
N GLN A 291 18.46 21.54 11.64
CA GLN A 291 19.47 21.43 10.60
C GLN A 291 19.07 22.10 9.28
N THR A 292 17.76 22.19 9.00
CA THR A 292 17.22 22.72 7.75
C THR A 292 16.69 24.15 7.84
N GLU A 293 16.62 24.71 9.05
CA GLU A 293 16.13 26.06 9.34
C GLU A 293 16.73 27.14 8.42
N LYS A 294 18.04 27.08 8.18
CA LYS A 294 18.76 28.05 7.34
C LYS A 294 18.34 28.05 5.86
N TYR A 295 17.73 26.96 5.37
CA TYR A 295 17.33 26.84 3.97
C TYR A 295 15.93 27.40 3.70
N ILE A 296 15.16 27.73 4.75
CA ILE A 296 13.79 28.21 4.63
C ILE A 296 13.75 29.69 4.99
N LEU A 297 13.43 30.53 4.01
CA LEU A 297 13.41 32.00 4.18
C LEU A 297 12.01 32.59 4.34
N LEU A 298 10.97 31.76 4.22
CA LEU A 298 9.57 32.20 4.29
C LEU A 298 9.21 32.75 5.69
N PRO A 299 8.28 33.73 5.76
CA PRO A 299 7.79 34.27 7.02
C PRO A 299 7.00 33.21 7.81
N ILE A 300 6.92 33.36 9.13
CA ILE A 300 6.11 32.49 10.01
C ILE A 300 5.04 33.36 10.66
N PRO A 301 3.80 32.87 10.83
CA PRO A 301 2.84 33.55 11.68
C PRO A 301 3.41 33.82 13.07
N THR A 302 3.24 35.04 13.59
CA THR A 302 3.77 35.45 14.90
C THR A 302 2.73 35.40 16.02
N ASN A 303 1.49 35.01 15.70
CA ASN A 303 0.39 35.04 16.66
C ASN A 303 0.50 33.90 17.70
N SER A 304 0.85 34.27 18.93
CA SER A 304 1.02 33.35 20.06
C SER A 304 -0.28 32.65 20.48
N ILE A 305 -1.44 33.31 20.30
CA ILE A 305 -2.75 32.73 20.61
C ILE A 305 -3.06 31.59 19.64
N VAL A 306 -2.81 31.80 18.35
CA VAL A 306 -3.00 30.76 17.32
C VAL A 306 -2.10 29.55 17.61
N ALA A 307 -0.84 29.80 17.99
CA ALA A 307 0.09 28.75 18.38
C ALA A 307 -0.46 27.91 19.56
N PHE A 308 -0.90 28.57 20.62
CA PHE A 308 -1.45 27.90 21.81
C PHE A 308 -2.71 27.10 21.49
N LEU A 309 -3.62 27.66 20.70
CA LEU A 309 -4.84 26.97 20.27
C LEU A 309 -4.53 25.69 19.48
N PHE A 310 -3.56 25.75 18.55
CA PHE A 310 -3.16 24.60 17.75
C PHE A 310 -2.50 23.50 18.60
N ILE A 311 -1.63 23.89 19.53
CA ILE A 311 -0.99 22.96 20.48
C ILE A 311 -2.05 22.29 21.37
N LEU A 312 -2.92 23.09 21.99
CA LEU A 312 -3.97 22.60 22.90
C LEU A 312 -4.93 21.66 22.19
N LEU A 313 -5.46 22.07 21.02
CA LEU A 313 -6.36 21.24 20.22
C LEU A 313 -5.67 19.96 19.75
N GLY A 314 -4.40 20.05 19.34
CA GLY A 314 -3.60 18.89 18.93
C GLY A 314 -3.46 17.85 20.04
N ILE A 315 -3.10 18.29 21.25
CA ILE A 315 -3.01 17.45 22.46
C ILE A 315 -4.37 16.81 22.76
N ILE A 316 -5.45 17.60 22.83
CA ILE A 316 -6.79 17.09 23.15
C ILE A 316 -7.21 16.00 22.16
N LEU A 317 -7.04 16.24 20.86
CA LEU A 317 -7.40 15.27 19.82
C LEU A 317 -6.58 13.99 19.92
N MET A 318 -5.26 14.08 20.13
CA MET A 318 -4.38 12.92 20.26
C MET A 318 -4.76 12.09 21.49
N PHE A 319 -4.72 12.66 22.69
CA PHE A 319 -4.92 11.90 23.92
C PHE A 319 -6.33 11.34 24.04
N SER A 320 -7.36 12.13 23.71
CA SER A 320 -8.75 11.67 23.79
C SER A 320 -9.03 10.53 22.81
N ALA A 321 -8.51 10.62 21.57
CA ALA A 321 -8.69 9.55 20.59
C ALA A 321 -7.90 8.29 20.95
N MET A 322 -6.68 8.43 21.49
CA MET A 322 -5.91 7.29 21.99
C MET A 322 -6.62 6.58 23.15
N LEU A 323 -7.22 7.33 24.08
CA LEU A 323 -8.02 6.79 25.18
C LEU A 323 -9.26 6.05 24.66
N GLU A 324 -9.95 6.59 23.66
CA GLU A 324 -11.11 5.90 23.05
C GLU A 324 -10.72 4.59 22.37
N LEU A 325 -9.60 4.55 21.63
CA LEU A 325 -9.08 3.30 21.06
C LEU A 325 -8.70 2.29 22.14
N TRP A 326 -8.09 2.75 23.22
CA TRP A 326 -7.69 1.86 24.31
C TRP A 326 -8.92 1.26 25.02
N ILE A 327 -9.87 2.11 25.41
CA ILE A 327 -11.05 1.69 26.20
C ILE A 327 -12.05 0.92 25.34
N LYS A 328 -12.43 1.46 24.17
CA LYS A 328 -13.51 0.91 23.33
C LYS A 328 -12.98 -0.06 22.27
N GLY A 329 -11.79 0.20 21.74
CA GLY A 329 -11.14 -0.65 20.75
C GLY A 329 -10.39 -1.84 21.36
N HIS A 330 -10.14 -1.83 22.67
CA HIS A 330 -9.33 -2.79 23.43
C HIS A 330 -7.89 -2.94 22.89
N GLY A 331 -7.30 -1.85 22.41
CA GLY A 331 -5.93 -1.86 21.90
C GLY A 331 -5.31 -0.47 21.81
N LEU A 332 -3.98 -0.44 21.75
CA LEU A 332 -3.23 0.81 21.57
C LEU A 332 -3.30 1.29 20.10
N PRO A 333 -3.08 2.58 19.83
CA PRO A 333 -3.08 3.17 18.49
C PRO A 333 -1.83 2.74 17.68
N MET A 334 -1.63 1.44 17.46
CA MET A 334 -0.45 0.89 16.81
C MET A 334 -0.86 0.15 15.55
N ASN A 335 -0.55 0.66 14.36
CA ASN A 335 -0.99 0.02 13.11
C ASN A 335 -0.36 -1.36 12.84
N ALA A 336 0.80 -1.64 13.46
CA ALA A 336 1.44 -2.96 13.47
C ALA A 336 0.72 -3.94 14.42
N TYR A 337 0.10 -3.41 15.48
CA TYR A 337 -0.64 -4.15 16.51
C TYR A 337 -2.04 -3.55 16.70
N PRO A 338 -2.88 -3.54 15.64
CA PRO A 338 -4.05 -2.69 15.61
C PRO A 338 -5.10 -3.14 16.62
N PRO A 339 -5.96 -2.22 17.11
CA PRO A 339 -7.05 -2.57 17.99
C PRO A 339 -7.98 -3.64 17.38
N PRO A 340 -8.42 -4.65 18.15
CA PRO A 340 -9.27 -5.73 17.65
C PRO A 340 -10.68 -5.27 17.27
N LYS A 341 -11.21 -4.21 17.90
CA LYS A 341 -12.54 -3.68 17.61
C LYS A 341 -12.46 -2.31 16.93
N LEU A 342 -13.37 -2.08 15.99
CA LEU A 342 -13.55 -0.78 15.36
C LEU A 342 -14.24 0.19 16.31
N VAL A 343 -13.69 1.39 16.47
CA VAL A 343 -14.29 2.47 17.28
C VAL A 343 -14.95 3.48 16.35
N THR A 344 -16.23 3.75 16.56
CA THR A 344 -17.07 4.63 15.71
C THR A 344 -17.81 5.71 16.49
N THR A 345 -17.55 5.82 17.79
CA THR A 345 -18.18 6.79 18.70
C THR A 345 -17.18 7.87 19.11
N GLY A 346 -17.62 8.92 19.81
CA GLY A 346 -16.72 9.95 20.34
C GLY A 346 -16.00 10.74 19.25
N LEU A 347 -14.68 10.95 19.35
CA LEU A 347 -13.92 11.63 18.30
C LEU A 347 -13.93 10.87 16.97
N TYR A 348 -14.02 9.54 17.00
CA TYR A 348 -14.16 8.70 15.81
C TYR A 348 -15.57 8.73 15.19
N TYR A 349 -16.53 9.38 15.86
CA TYR A 349 -17.77 9.77 15.20
C TYR A 349 -17.57 10.99 14.31
N ILE A 350 -16.66 11.90 14.67
CA ILE A 350 -16.44 13.17 13.95
C ILE A 350 -15.41 13.00 12.83
N PHE A 351 -14.24 12.44 13.16
CA PHE A 351 -13.09 12.31 12.27
C PHE A 351 -12.74 10.84 12.00
N SER A 352 -12.22 10.54 10.82
CA SER A 352 -11.67 9.21 10.54
C SER A 352 -10.34 8.94 11.25
N HIS A 353 -9.49 9.97 11.35
CA HIS A 353 -8.12 9.85 11.87
C HIS A 353 -7.77 11.00 12.85
N PRO A 354 -8.50 11.13 13.98
CA PRO A 354 -8.31 12.25 14.92
C PRO A 354 -6.88 12.36 15.49
N ILE A 355 -6.18 11.23 15.70
CA ILE A 355 -4.80 11.23 16.19
C ILE A 355 -3.85 11.93 15.20
N TYR A 356 -3.98 11.64 13.90
CA TYR A 356 -3.12 12.23 12.88
C TYR A 356 -3.42 13.71 12.65
N ILE A 357 -4.71 14.09 12.69
CA ILE A 357 -5.11 15.50 12.67
C ILE A 357 -4.52 16.25 13.87
N GLY A 358 -4.64 15.66 15.07
CA GLY A 358 -4.07 16.24 16.28
C GLY A 358 -2.55 16.38 16.22
N SER A 359 -1.85 15.36 15.73
CA SER A 359 -0.39 15.38 15.54
C SER A 359 0.06 16.47 14.56
N SER A 360 -0.65 16.65 13.44
CA SER A 360 -0.37 17.73 12.48
C SER A 360 -0.58 19.10 13.11
N LEU A 361 -1.72 19.33 13.78
CA LEU A 361 -2.01 20.60 14.46
C LEU A 361 -0.97 20.93 15.54
N PHE A 362 -0.60 19.93 16.34
CA PHE A 362 0.44 20.06 17.35
C PHE A 362 1.80 20.44 16.73
N SER A 363 2.19 19.80 15.63
CA SER A 363 3.42 20.11 14.90
C SER A 363 3.45 21.55 14.37
N PHE A 364 2.35 22.00 13.74
CA PHE A 364 2.22 23.39 13.28
C PHE A 364 2.25 24.37 14.46
N GLY A 365 1.51 24.09 15.53
CA GLY A 365 1.45 24.94 16.71
C GLY A 365 2.80 25.10 17.41
N ILE A 366 3.57 24.02 17.57
CA ILE A 366 4.94 24.07 18.10
C ILE A 366 5.85 24.89 17.18
N SER A 367 5.73 24.73 15.87
CA SER A 367 6.55 25.45 14.91
C SER A 367 6.30 26.96 14.94
N ILE A 368 5.04 27.37 15.10
CA ILE A 368 4.66 28.78 15.33
C ILE A 368 5.20 29.26 16.69
N TYR A 369 5.01 28.48 17.75
CA TYR A 369 5.43 28.88 19.11
C TYR A 369 6.95 29.13 19.20
N PHE A 370 7.76 28.24 18.64
CA PHE A 370 9.23 28.38 18.61
C PHE A 370 9.75 29.21 17.43
N GLN A 371 8.87 29.76 16.59
CA GLN A 371 9.24 30.51 15.39
C GLN A 371 10.23 29.73 14.49
N SER A 372 10.00 28.44 14.29
CA SER A 372 10.81 27.61 13.39
C SER A 372 10.24 27.60 11.97
N LYS A 373 10.99 28.19 11.03
CA LYS A 373 10.62 28.29 9.61
C LYS A 373 10.60 26.92 8.98
N SER A 374 11.60 26.09 9.28
CA SER A 374 11.63 24.71 8.79
C SER A 374 10.50 23.87 9.39
N GLY A 375 10.25 24.01 10.69
CA GLY A 375 9.16 23.31 11.37
C GLY A 375 7.82 23.55 10.69
N PHE A 376 7.52 24.80 10.35
CA PHE A 376 6.24 25.21 9.78
C PHE A 376 6.12 24.90 8.29
N TRP A 377 7.13 25.23 7.47
CA TRP A 377 7.02 25.14 6.00
C TRP A 377 7.51 23.83 5.39
N LEU A 378 8.35 23.08 6.11
CA LEU A 378 8.93 21.82 5.60
C LEU A 378 8.40 20.62 6.39
N ILE A 379 8.58 20.63 7.71
CA ILE A 379 8.41 19.43 8.52
C ILE A 379 6.94 19.12 8.79
N SER A 380 6.17 20.08 9.26
CA SER A 380 4.73 19.88 9.55
C SER A 380 3.94 19.46 8.30
N PRO A 381 4.18 20.03 7.10
CA PRO A 381 3.59 19.54 5.85
C PRO A 381 4.04 18.12 5.49
N ILE A 382 5.33 17.80 5.58
CA ILE A 382 5.83 16.45 5.25
C ILE A 382 5.29 15.41 6.25
N LEU A 383 5.20 15.74 7.53
CA LEU A 383 4.59 14.89 8.55
C LEU A 383 3.12 14.61 8.21
N THR A 384 2.38 15.66 7.84
CA THR A 384 0.97 15.53 7.41
C THR A 384 0.83 14.67 6.16
N LEU A 385 1.68 14.87 5.15
CA LEU A 385 1.72 14.02 3.96
C LEU A 385 2.11 12.57 4.28
N SER A 386 2.97 12.36 5.29
CA SER A 386 3.36 11.03 5.75
C SER A 386 2.19 10.31 6.41
N TRP A 387 1.37 11.00 7.23
CA TRP A 387 0.13 10.44 7.76
C TRP A 387 -0.87 10.09 6.67
N LEU A 388 -1.05 10.97 5.68
CA LEU A 388 -1.91 10.68 4.54
C LEU A 388 -1.39 9.48 3.74
N ALA A 389 -0.09 9.39 3.51
CA ALA A 389 0.53 8.27 2.82
C ALA A 389 0.32 6.95 3.58
N LEU A 390 0.45 6.96 4.91
CA LEU A 390 0.18 5.81 5.76
C LEU A 390 -1.29 5.38 5.71
N VAL A 391 -2.21 6.34 5.76
CA VAL A 391 -3.66 6.10 5.73
C VAL A 391 -4.09 5.50 4.38
N TYR A 392 -3.68 6.10 3.26
CA TYR A 392 -4.07 5.65 1.92
C TYR A 392 -3.25 4.46 1.41
N GLY A 393 -2.00 4.32 1.86
CA GLY A 393 -1.10 3.24 1.46
C GLY A 393 -1.17 2.01 2.36
N TYR A 394 -1.88 2.06 3.49
CA TYR A 394 -1.98 0.90 4.39
C TYR A 394 -3.29 0.85 5.19
N GLU A 395 -3.58 1.84 6.03
CA GLU A 395 -4.62 1.68 7.08
C GLU A 395 -6.04 1.55 6.53
N ASN A 396 -6.40 2.32 5.50
CA ASN A 396 -7.75 2.24 4.94
C ASN A 396 -8.06 0.86 4.37
N GLU A 397 -7.08 0.23 3.73
CA GLU A 397 -7.24 -1.10 3.15
C GLU A 397 -7.13 -2.20 4.21
N ASP A 398 -6.32 -2.00 5.26
CA ASP A 398 -6.32 -2.87 6.44
C ASP A 398 -7.67 -2.85 7.18
N LEU A 399 -8.25 -1.67 7.39
CA LEU A 399 -9.56 -1.52 8.03
C LEU A 399 -10.68 -2.20 7.21
N LYS A 400 -10.68 -2.03 5.88
CA LYS A 400 -11.64 -2.72 5.00
C LYS A 400 -11.49 -4.24 5.05
N ARG A 401 -10.26 -4.75 5.16
CA ARG A 401 -10.00 -6.19 5.27
C ARG A 401 -10.44 -6.76 6.62
N ARG A 402 -10.20 -6.04 7.71
CA ARG A 402 -10.57 -6.49 9.07
C ARG A 402 -12.05 -6.31 9.40
N PHE A 403 -12.71 -5.32 8.80
CA PHE A 403 -14.11 -4.98 9.08
C PHE A 403 -14.94 -4.82 7.79
N PRO A 404 -15.07 -5.89 6.95
CA PRO A 404 -15.68 -5.78 5.62
C PRO A 404 -17.18 -5.44 5.64
N GLU A 405 -17.90 -5.84 6.69
CA GLU A 405 -19.35 -5.66 6.79
C GLU A 405 -19.77 -4.31 7.40
N ILE A 406 -18.84 -3.61 8.07
CA ILE A 406 -19.16 -2.39 8.83
C ILE A 406 -19.10 -1.15 7.93
N LYS A 407 -20.26 -0.53 7.71
CA LYS A 407 -20.37 0.75 6.99
C LYS A 407 -20.25 1.92 7.98
N TRP A 408 -19.03 2.32 8.28
CA TRP A 408 -18.74 3.50 9.09
C TRP A 408 -18.71 4.77 8.23
N ASN A 409 -19.35 5.85 8.71
CA ASN A 409 -19.37 7.14 8.03
C ASN A 409 -19.29 8.29 9.06
N PRO A 410 -18.10 8.86 9.30
CA PRO A 410 -17.91 9.99 10.21
C PRO A 410 -18.76 11.20 9.84
N LEU A 411 -18.92 12.13 10.80
CA LEU A 411 -19.62 13.39 10.63
C LEU A 411 -18.97 14.22 9.52
N LEU A 412 -17.65 14.39 9.57
CA LEU A 412 -16.86 15.12 8.57
C LEU A 412 -16.43 14.17 7.46
N ASN A 413 -17.39 13.67 6.71
CA ASN A 413 -17.15 12.85 5.53
C ASN A 413 -18.08 13.29 4.39
N LEU A 414 -17.75 12.86 3.18
CA LEU A 414 -18.56 13.15 2.01
C LEU A 414 -19.99 12.63 2.18
N PRO A 415 -21.04 13.46 2.01
CA PRO A 415 -22.43 13.03 2.06
C PRO A 415 -22.70 11.89 1.09
N LYS A 416 -23.65 11.01 1.42
CA LYS A 416 -24.02 9.89 0.53
C LYS A 416 -24.55 10.42 -0.81
N ASN A 417 -24.23 9.74 -1.90
CA ASN A 417 -24.72 10.10 -3.23
C ASN A 417 -26.19 9.66 -3.44
N VAL A 418 -27.12 10.33 -2.75
CA VAL A 418 -28.56 10.02 -2.78
C VAL A 418 -29.39 11.29 -2.86
N LYS A 419 -30.53 11.23 -3.56
CA LYS A 419 -31.51 12.31 -3.67
C LYS A 419 -32.42 12.41 -2.44
N MET A 420 -31.82 12.45 -1.25
CA MET A 420 -32.54 12.69 0.00
C MET A 420 -32.30 14.12 0.47
N LYS A 421 -33.23 14.66 1.27
CA LYS A 421 -33.08 15.99 1.88
C LYS A 421 -31.75 16.11 2.64
N SER A 422 -31.05 17.22 2.45
CA SER A 422 -29.83 17.55 3.18
C SER A 422 -30.12 17.69 4.68
N GLN A 423 -29.14 17.31 5.49
CA GLN A 423 -29.18 17.44 6.94
C GLN A 423 -28.12 18.47 7.38
N TRP A 424 -28.27 19.01 8.59
CA TRP A 424 -27.31 19.96 9.17
C TRP A 424 -25.86 19.47 9.12
N LYS A 425 -25.62 18.17 9.34
CA LYS A 425 -24.28 17.59 9.22
C LYS A 425 -23.68 17.68 7.81
N ASP A 426 -24.51 17.60 6.76
CA ASP A 426 -24.05 17.69 5.38
C ASP A 426 -23.61 19.14 5.07
N ILE A 427 -24.35 20.12 5.60
CA ILE A 427 -24.01 21.55 5.52
C ILE A 427 -22.69 21.82 6.26
N ILE A 428 -22.57 21.36 7.52
CA ILE A 428 -21.34 21.49 8.31
C ILE A 428 -20.14 20.87 7.59
N SER A 429 -20.34 19.72 6.94
CA SER A 429 -19.30 19.07 6.14
C SER A 429 -18.84 19.94 4.96
N ALA A 430 -19.75 20.66 4.30
CA ALA A 430 -19.38 21.57 3.23
C ALA A 430 -18.49 22.72 3.72
N TYR A 431 -18.80 23.31 4.87
CA TYR A 431 -17.95 24.34 5.48
C TYR A 431 -16.59 23.79 5.90
N CYS A 432 -16.58 22.66 6.63
CA CYS A 432 -15.36 22.10 7.21
C CYS A 432 -14.43 21.48 6.17
N LEU A 433 -14.95 20.92 5.07
CA LEU A 433 -14.14 20.28 4.02
C LEU A 433 -13.76 21.24 2.90
N VAL A 434 -14.49 22.34 2.70
CA VAL A 434 -14.28 23.24 1.56
C VAL A 434 -14.00 24.67 2.00
N LEU A 435 -15.00 25.37 2.55
CA LEU A 435 -14.91 26.83 2.71
C LEU A 435 -13.85 27.25 3.75
N ILE A 436 -13.78 26.57 4.89
CA ILE A 436 -12.78 26.86 5.93
C ILE A 436 -11.36 26.50 5.44
N PRO A 437 -11.09 25.29 4.91
CA PRO A 437 -9.79 24.98 4.35
C PRO A 437 -9.37 25.91 3.22
N TRP A 438 -10.30 26.30 2.34
CA TRP A 438 -10.03 27.27 1.29
C TRP A 438 -9.56 28.60 1.87
N LEU A 439 -10.29 29.17 2.82
CA LEU A 439 -9.97 30.46 3.42
C LEU A 439 -8.59 30.42 4.08
N ILE A 440 -8.29 29.36 4.85
CA ILE A 440 -6.99 29.17 5.50
C ILE A 440 -5.88 29.09 4.45
N LEU A 441 -6.03 28.25 3.43
CA LEU A 441 -5.01 28.08 2.39
C LEU A 441 -4.82 29.36 1.56
N TYR A 442 -5.90 30.06 1.22
CA TYR A 442 -5.85 31.33 0.51
C TYR A 442 -5.08 32.39 1.31
N GLN A 443 -5.41 32.54 2.59
CA GLN A 443 -4.72 33.48 3.47
C GLN A 443 -3.26 33.11 3.69
N ILE A 444 -2.90 31.82 3.65
CA ILE A 444 -1.50 31.39 3.64
C ILE A 444 -0.79 31.85 2.36
N ILE A 445 -1.42 31.79 1.18
CA ILE A 445 -0.83 32.31 -0.08
C ILE A 445 -0.62 33.82 -0.02
N ILE A 446 -1.58 34.57 0.53
CA ILE A 446 -1.45 36.00 0.73
C ILE A 446 -0.31 36.30 1.71
N PHE A 447 -0.24 35.55 2.83
CA PHE A 447 0.79 35.70 3.85
C PHE A 447 2.22 35.40 3.35
N ILE A 448 2.39 34.46 2.42
CA ILE A 448 3.70 34.18 1.79
C ILE A 448 4.25 35.43 1.07
N GLY A 449 3.36 36.25 0.50
CA GLY A 449 3.70 37.47 -0.22
C GLY A 449 4.21 37.22 -1.65
N THR A 450 4.57 38.30 -2.34
CA THR A 450 4.99 38.26 -3.76
C THR A 450 6.37 37.64 -3.95
N PRO A 451 6.52 36.68 -4.87
CA PRO A 451 7.83 36.12 -5.18
C PRO A 451 8.68 37.15 -5.94
N LEU A 452 10.01 37.17 -5.68
CA LEU A 452 10.95 38.11 -6.34
C LEU A 452 10.91 38.04 -7.88
N ASN A 453 10.68 36.86 -8.45
CA ASN A 453 10.60 36.63 -9.89
C ASN A 453 9.14 36.58 -10.38
N SER A 454 8.27 37.45 -9.86
CA SER A 454 6.86 37.50 -10.25
C SER A 454 6.65 38.02 -11.67
N ILE A 455 5.67 37.46 -12.38
CA ILE A 455 5.26 37.88 -13.72
C ILE A 455 3.84 38.45 -13.60
N SER A 456 3.68 39.71 -13.99
CA SER A 456 2.36 40.36 -14.01
C SER A 456 1.45 39.71 -15.05
N THR A 457 0.19 39.48 -14.70
CA THR A 457 -0.85 38.96 -15.61
C THR A 457 -1.61 40.08 -16.34
N TYR A 458 -1.40 41.35 -16.00
CA TYR A 458 -2.01 42.48 -16.71
C TYR A 458 -1.51 42.60 -18.14
N LEU A 459 -2.45 42.73 -19.09
CA LEU A 459 -2.15 43.12 -20.46
C LEU A 459 -1.88 44.63 -20.54
N THR A 460 -1.09 45.03 -21.54
CA THR A 460 -0.62 46.42 -21.71
C THR A 460 -1.74 47.45 -21.85
N PHE A 461 -2.90 47.07 -22.40
CA PHE A 461 -4.03 48.00 -22.52
C PHE A 461 -4.87 48.08 -21.24
N GLU A 462 -4.77 47.08 -20.35
CA GLU A 462 -5.59 47.04 -19.14
C GLU A 462 -5.21 48.15 -18.18
N THR A 463 -3.97 48.63 -18.19
CA THR A 463 -3.51 49.77 -17.37
C THR A 463 -4.32 51.04 -17.62
N ASN A 464 -4.91 51.19 -18.81
CA ASN A 464 -5.71 52.36 -19.18
C ASN A 464 -7.19 52.25 -18.78
N ILE A 465 -7.63 51.09 -18.30
CA ILE A 465 -9.01 50.91 -17.82
C ILE A 465 -9.11 51.55 -16.43
N PRO A 466 -9.91 52.62 -16.24
CA PRO A 466 -10.05 53.30 -14.95
C PRO A 466 -10.77 52.40 -13.94
N ILE A 467 -10.50 52.63 -12.66
CA ILE A 467 -11.22 51.95 -11.58
C ILE A 467 -12.63 52.53 -11.47
N ILE A 468 -13.62 51.65 -11.46
CA ILE A 468 -15.04 51.99 -11.39
C ILE A 468 -15.55 51.63 -9.99
N GLU A 469 -15.50 52.58 -9.06
CA GLU A 469 -15.73 52.29 -7.63
C GLU A 469 -17.09 51.65 -7.31
N TRP A 470 -18.15 51.96 -8.06
CA TRP A 470 -19.49 51.43 -7.75
C TRP A 470 -19.63 49.93 -8.07
N THR A 471 -18.76 49.36 -8.91
CA THR A 471 -18.79 47.92 -9.22
C THR A 471 -18.30 47.06 -8.07
N GLU A 472 -17.68 47.68 -7.05
CA GLU A 472 -17.35 47.05 -5.77
C GLU A 472 -18.56 46.36 -5.12
N LEU A 473 -19.77 46.90 -5.30
CA LEU A 473 -21.00 46.26 -4.84
C LEU A 473 -21.15 44.82 -5.36
N PHE A 474 -20.77 44.59 -6.62
CA PHE A 474 -20.80 43.25 -7.21
C PHE A 474 -19.56 42.44 -6.83
N TYR A 475 -18.43 43.07 -6.57
CA TYR A 475 -17.23 42.37 -6.12
C TYR A 475 -17.47 41.72 -4.75
N LEU A 476 -17.97 42.50 -3.78
CA LEU A 476 -18.35 42.04 -2.44
C LEU A 476 -19.48 41.00 -2.45
N LEU A 477 -20.33 40.99 -3.49
CA LEU A 477 -21.45 40.06 -3.59
C LEU A 477 -20.98 38.60 -3.58
N VAL A 478 -19.74 38.31 -4.00
CA VAL A 478 -19.22 36.93 -4.03
C VAL A 478 -19.28 36.27 -2.66
N TYR A 479 -19.00 37.01 -1.57
CA TYR A 479 -18.90 36.43 -0.22
C TYR A 479 -20.24 35.84 0.26
N PRO A 480 -21.34 36.61 0.35
CA PRO A 480 -22.63 36.03 0.71
C PRO A 480 -23.12 35.03 -0.35
N TYR A 481 -22.78 35.22 -1.62
CA TYR A 481 -23.17 34.31 -2.69
C TYR A 481 -22.57 32.91 -2.52
N VAL A 482 -21.33 32.81 -2.05
CA VAL A 482 -20.65 31.53 -1.81
C VAL A 482 -21.01 30.97 -0.44
N ILE A 483 -21.01 31.80 0.61
CA ILE A 483 -21.26 31.37 1.99
C ILE A 483 -22.69 30.83 2.13
N LEU A 484 -23.69 31.43 1.49
CA LEU A 484 -25.07 30.98 1.62
C LEU A 484 -25.39 29.71 0.80
N LEU A 485 -24.53 29.32 -0.14
CA LEU A 485 -24.79 28.21 -1.05
C LEU A 485 -25.09 26.89 -0.33
N PRO A 486 -24.32 26.42 0.69
CA PRO A 486 -24.62 25.16 1.38
C PRO A 486 -26.03 25.09 1.99
N PHE A 487 -26.61 26.22 2.40
CA PHE A 487 -27.98 26.29 2.93
C PHE A 487 -29.03 26.18 1.83
N VAL A 488 -28.68 26.53 0.60
CA VAL A 488 -29.57 26.48 -0.57
C VAL A 488 -29.64 25.08 -1.17
N LEU A 489 -28.63 24.23 -0.95
CA LEU A 489 -28.59 22.87 -1.48
C LEU A 489 -29.56 21.96 -0.72
N GLN A 490 -30.62 21.56 -1.40
CA GLN A 490 -31.75 20.83 -0.80
C GLN A 490 -31.47 19.35 -0.57
N THR A 491 -30.50 18.75 -1.29
CA THR A 491 -30.23 17.31 -1.27
C THR A 491 -28.80 16.95 -0.91
N LYS A 492 -28.61 15.75 -0.35
CA LYS A 492 -27.27 15.21 -0.04
C LYS A 492 -26.39 15.06 -1.27
N GLN A 493 -26.98 14.65 -2.40
CA GLN A 493 -26.29 14.58 -3.68
C GLN A 493 -25.77 15.96 -4.13
N GLN A 494 -26.60 17.01 -4.03
CA GLN A 494 -26.17 18.37 -4.37
C GLN A 494 -24.98 18.82 -3.52
N ILE A 495 -25.08 18.68 -2.19
CA ILE A 495 -23.98 19.04 -1.28
C ILE A 495 -22.73 18.21 -1.57
N ARG A 496 -22.87 16.90 -1.81
CA ARG A 496 -21.74 16.03 -2.18
C ARG A 496 -21.05 16.54 -3.45
N CYS A 497 -21.81 16.85 -4.49
CA CYS A 497 -21.27 17.37 -5.76
C CYS A 497 -20.55 18.70 -5.55
N PHE A 498 -21.15 19.62 -4.77
CA PHE A 498 -20.53 20.88 -4.39
C PHE A 498 -19.21 20.64 -3.65
N ILE A 499 -19.17 19.73 -2.67
CA ILE A 499 -17.95 19.41 -1.93
C ILE A 499 -16.85 18.91 -2.87
N PHE A 500 -17.16 17.99 -3.79
CA PHE A 500 -16.16 17.54 -4.77
C PHE A 500 -15.66 18.67 -5.68
N ALA A 501 -16.57 19.49 -6.20
CA ALA A 501 -16.19 20.61 -7.06
C ALA A 501 -15.35 21.65 -6.30
N GLY A 502 -15.73 21.97 -5.06
CA GLY A 502 -15.00 22.88 -4.19
C GLY A 502 -13.61 22.35 -3.81
N LEU A 503 -13.50 21.07 -3.41
CA LEU A 503 -12.20 20.44 -3.15
C LEU A 503 -11.29 20.47 -4.38
N MET A 504 -11.84 20.21 -5.58
CA MET A 504 -11.08 20.30 -6.83
C MET A 504 -10.68 21.75 -7.15
N ASN A 505 -11.57 22.72 -6.91
CA ASN A 505 -11.31 24.15 -7.08
C ASN A 505 -10.13 24.60 -6.20
N ILE A 506 -10.17 24.24 -4.92
CA ILE A 506 -9.11 24.55 -3.95
C ILE A 506 -7.81 23.87 -4.36
N THR A 507 -7.85 22.55 -4.60
CA THR A 507 -6.63 21.78 -4.85
C THR A 507 -5.91 22.26 -6.11
N ILE A 508 -6.64 22.48 -7.21
CA ILE A 508 -6.05 22.95 -8.46
C ILE A 508 -5.67 24.44 -8.35
N GLY A 509 -6.56 25.29 -7.84
CA GLY A 509 -6.33 26.73 -7.75
C GLY A 509 -5.14 27.09 -6.87
N ILE A 510 -5.09 26.57 -5.62
CA ILE A 510 -3.97 26.82 -4.69
C ILE A 510 -2.67 26.23 -5.26
N TYR A 511 -2.73 25.05 -5.88
CA TYR A 511 -1.55 24.46 -6.51
C TYR A 511 -1.00 25.36 -7.64
N LEU A 512 -1.87 25.90 -8.51
CA LEU A 512 -1.46 26.83 -9.55
C LEU A 512 -0.86 28.12 -8.97
N GLN A 513 -1.43 28.68 -7.92
CA GLN A 513 -0.91 29.88 -7.23
C GLN A 513 0.48 29.64 -6.62
N ILE A 514 0.76 28.44 -6.10
CA ILE A 514 2.09 28.09 -5.55
C ILE A 514 3.12 27.93 -6.68
N ILE A 515 2.73 27.20 -7.73
CA ILE A 515 3.64 26.77 -8.80
C ILE A 515 3.95 27.87 -9.80
N LEU A 516 2.96 28.68 -10.16
CA LEU A 516 3.11 29.72 -11.18
C LEU A 516 3.46 31.05 -10.51
N PRO A 517 4.50 31.76 -10.95
CA PRO A 517 4.90 33.05 -10.39
C PRO A 517 3.99 34.20 -10.85
N PHE A 518 2.71 33.94 -11.12
CA PHE A 518 1.79 34.92 -11.69
C PHE A 518 1.14 35.77 -10.61
N VAL A 519 1.12 37.09 -10.82
CA VAL A 519 0.57 38.06 -9.88
C VAL A 519 -0.25 39.12 -10.61
N ALA A 520 -1.27 39.66 -9.94
CA ALA A 520 -1.96 40.86 -10.37
C ALA A 520 -1.88 41.89 -9.26
N VAL A 521 -1.02 42.90 -9.43
CA VAL A 521 -0.91 43.99 -8.46
C VAL A 521 -2.12 44.90 -8.60
N PRO A 522 -2.95 45.08 -7.54
CA PRO A 522 -4.12 45.92 -7.64
C PRO A 522 -3.76 47.33 -8.11
N LYS A 523 -4.53 47.87 -9.07
CA LYS A 523 -4.25 49.19 -9.64
C LYS A 523 -4.43 50.29 -8.59
N GLU A 524 -3.51 51.25 -8.56
CA GLU A 524 -3.60 52.42 -7.69
C GLU A 524 -4.75 53.35 -8.12
N PHE A 525 -5.45 53.93 -7.14
CA PHE A 525 -6.45 54.97 -7.35
C PHE A 525 -6.68 55.78 -6.07
N ILE A 526 -7.33 56.94 -6.19
CA ILE A 526 -7.77 57.76 -5.05
C ILE A 526 -9.28 57.55 -4.88
N PRO A 527 -9.76 57.13 -3.70
CA PRO A 527 -11.18 56.83 -3.50
C PRO A 527 -12.00 58.13 -3.45
N THR A 528 -13.05 58.19 -4.26
CA THR A 528 -13.98 59.34 -4.32
C THR A 528 -15.34 59.03 -3.69
N THR A 529 -15.64 57.76 -3.43
CA THR A 529 -16.90 57.28 -2.87
C THR A 529 -16.67 56.36 -1.65
N ILE A 530 -17.74 56.08 -0.90
CA ILE A 530 -17.72 55.11 0.21
C ILE A 530 -17.34 53.71 -0.31
N LEU A 531 -17.81 53.33 -1.50
CA LEU A 531 -17.44 52.04 -2.11
C LEU A 531 -15.96 51.99 -2.48
N GLY A 532 -15.37 53.10 -2.94
CA GLY A 532 -13.92 53.19 -3.14
C GLY A 532 -13.12 53.03 -1.85
N GLN A 533 -13.62 53.55 -0.71
CA GLN A 533 -12.99 53.34 0.59
C GLN A 533 -13.10 51.87 1.05
N ILE A 534 -14.23 51.21 0.79
CA ILE A 534 -14.41 49.79 1.09
C ILE A 534 -13.47 48.94 0.23
N LEU A 535 -13.35 49.22 -1.07
CA LEU A 535 -12.42 48.54 -1.97
C LEU A 535 -10.96 48.67 -1.50
N LEU A 536 -10.55 49.85 -1.00
CA LEU A 536 -9.22 50.00 -0.41
C LEU A 536 -9.04 49.15 0.85
N HIS A 537 -10.05 49.07 1.70
CA HIS A 537 -9.97 48.26 2.91
C HIS A 537 -9.95 46.76 2.60
N GLU A 538 -10.69 46.31 1.57
CA GLU A 538 -10.66 44.92 1.13
C GLU A 538 -9.26 44.51 0.64
N ARG A 539 -8.56 45.40 -0.05
CA ARG A 539 -7.16 45.21 -0.49
C ARG A 539 -6.17 45.05 0.66
N ASP A 540 -6.53 45.38 1.90
CA ASP A 540 -5.68 45.10 3.06
C ASP A 540 -5.65 43.59 3.39
N PHE A 541 -6.69 42.85 3.00
CA PHE A 541 -6.88 41.42 3.28
C PHE A 541 -6.74 40.52 2.05
N ASP A 542 -6.69 41.13 0.87
CA ASP A 542 -6.39 40.46 -0.38
C ASP A 542 -4.99 40.84 -0.89
N GLY A 543 -4.37 39.96 -1.67
CA GLY A 543 -2.99 40.18 -2.11
C GLY A 543 -2.76 39.78 -3.56
N PRO A 544 -1.73 40.37 -4.20
CA PRO A 544 -1.45 40.18 -5.62
C PRO A 544 -1.14 38.73 -6.02
N THR A 545 -0.73 37.88 -5.08
CA THR A 545 -0.45 36.45 -5.29
C THR A 545 -1.71 35.57 -5.30
N GLY A 546 -2.83 36.07 -4.79
CA GLY A 546 -4.13 35.37 -4.83
C GLY A 546 -4.84 35.44 -6.19
N ALA A 547 -4.25 36.12 -7.17
CA ALA A 547 -4.93 36.51 -8.39
C ALA A 547 -5.11 35.40 -9.43
N PHE A 548 -4.09 34.56 -9.68
CA PHE A 548 -4.12 33.58 -10.78
C PHE A 548 -4.21 32.13 -10.28
N PRO A 549 -5.27 31.38 -10.61
CA PRO A 549 -6.52 31.82 -11.24
C PRO A 549 -7.42 32.59 -10.26
N SER A 550 -8.34 33.41 -10.78
CA SER A 550 -9.23 34.20 -9.93
C SER A 550 -10.23 33.31 -9.17
N PHE A 551 -10.04 33.20 -7.86
CA PHE A 551 -10.98 32.48 -7.00
C PHE A 551 -12.35 33.15 -6.97
N HIS A 552 -12.41 34.48 -6.96
CA HIS A 552 -13.64 35.27 -7.08
C HIS A 552 -14.53 34.76 -8.22
N VAL A 553 -13.96 34.64 -9.42
CA VAL A 553 -14.68 34.17 -10.62
C VAL A 553 -15.04 32.69 -10.50
N SER A 554 -14.09 31.84 -10.12
CA SER A 554 -14.33 30.39 -10.02
C SER A 554 -15.46 30.07 -9.03
N TRP A 555 -15.47 30.73 -7.86
CA TRP A 555 -16.47 30.55 -6.82
C TRP A 555 -17.82 31.16 -7.19
N ALA A 556 -17.84 32.31 -7.86
CA ALA A 556 -19.06 32.90 -8.38
C ALA A 556 -19.77 31.94 -9.35
N PHE A 557 -19.07 31.45 -10.38
CA PHE A 557 -19.66 30.53 -11.35
C PHE A 557 -19.99 29.15 -10.77
N LEU A 558 -19.17 28.60 -9.85
CA LEU A 558 -19.50 27.37 -9.13
C LEU A 558 -20.79 27.54 -8.33
N SER A 559 -20.92 28.66 -7.60
CA SER A 559 -22.12 28.96 -6.82
C SER A 559 -23.32 29.11 -7.73
N GLY A 560 -23.23 29.92 -8.78
CA GLY A 560 -24.31 30.10 -9.74
C GLY A 560 -24.76 28.79 -10.38
N TYR A 561 -23.83 27.93 -10.76
CA TYR A 561 -24.14 26.59 -11.27
C TYR A 561 -24.97 25.77 -10.27
N TYR A 562 -24.57 25.71 -9.00
CA TYR A 562 -25.29 24.92 -8.00
C TYR A 562 -26.58 25.57 -7.49
N TYR A 563 -26.67 26.91 -7.47
CA TYR A 563 -27.95 27.61 -7.28
C TYR A 563 -28.98 27.19 -8.31
N THR A 564 -28.59 27.01 -9.58
CA THR A 564 -29.50 26.57 -10.64
C THR A 564 -30.03 25.15 -10.44
N TRP A 565 -29.31 24.30 -9.69
CA TRP A 565 -29.79 22.96 -9.36
C TRP A 565 -30.93 22.99 -8.34
N SER A 566 -30.91 23.93 -7.39
CA SER A 566 -32.00 24.11 -6.43
C SER A 566 -33.14 24.96 -6.98
N TYR A 567 -32.82 25.95 -7.82
CA TYR A 567 -33.76 26.94 -8.32
C TYR A 567 -33.63 27.17 -9.84
N PRO A 568 -33.99 26.18 -10.68
CA PRO A 568 -33.76 26.23 -12.12
C PRO A 568 -34.50 27.38 -12.83
N LYS A 569 -35.65 27.82 -12.31
CA LYS A 569 -36.44 28.95 -12.85
C LYS A 569 -35.65 30.27 -12.87
N TYR A 570 -34.73 30.47 -11.93
CA TYR A 570 -33.93 31.69 -11.79
C TYR A 570 -32.51 31.54 -12.34
N LYS A 571 -32.27 30.53 -13.19
CA LYS A 571 -30.95 30.24 -13.79
C LYS A 571 -30.28 31.48 -14.39
N PHE A 572 -31.02 32.28 -15.16
CA PHE A 572 -30.47 33.47 -15.80
C PHE A 572 -29.97 34.50 -14.78
N ILE A 573 -30.70 34.69 -13.67
CA ILE A 573 -30.31 35.62 -12.60
C ILE A 573 -28.96 35.19 -12.01
N PHE A 574 -28.82 33.92 -11.63
CA PHE A 574 -27.58 33.43 -11.02
C PHE A 574 -26.35 33.53 -11.94
N TYR A 575 -26.51 33.26 -13.23
CA TYR A 575 -25.41 33.45 -14.18
C TYR A 575 -25.11 34.93 -14.45
N ILE A 576 -26.12 35.80 -14.53
CA ILE A 576 -25.91 37.24 -14.66
C ILE A 576 -25.14 37.77 -13.44
N LEU A 577 -25.50 37.37 -12.22
CA LEU A 577 -24.75 37.74 -11.02
C LEU A 577 -23.29 37.26 -11.08
N SER A 578 -23.06 36.03 -11.53
CA SER A 578 -21.69 35.49 -11.70
C SER A 578 -20.87 36.29 -12.72
N ILE A 579 -21.50 36.73 -13.82
CA ILE A 579 -20.87 37.58 -14.84
C ILE A 579 -20.58 38.97 -14.27
N LEU A 580 -21.52 39.58 -13.54
CA LEU A 580 -21.33 40.89 -12.91
C LEU A 580 -20.17 40.86 -11.89
N ILE A 581 -20.08 39.81 -11.07
CA ILE A 581 -18.92 39.58 -10.18
C ILE A 581 -17.63 39.50 -11.00
N SER A 582 -17.63 38.78 -12.12
CA SER A 582 -16.44 38.61 -12.96
C SER A 582 -15.99 39.92 -13.64
N VAL A 583 -16.94 40.72 -14.12
CA VAL A 583 -16.65 42.05 -14.68
C VAL A 583 -16.18 43.00 -13.58
N SER A 584 -16.76 42.91 -12.38
CA SER A 584 -16.32 43.71 -11.23
C SER A 584 -14.84 43.50 -10.90
N CYS A 585 -14.34 42.26 -10.98
CA CYS A 585 -12.92 41.95 -10.75
C CYS A 585 -11.93 42.77 -11.60
N VAL A 586 -12.28 43.05 -12.86
CA VAL A 586 -11.45 43.86 -13.78
C VAL A 586 -11.66 45.35 -13.54
N THR A 587 -12.91 45.75 -13.32
CA THR A 587 -13.30 47.17 -13.16
C THR A 587 -12.95 47.75 -11.79
N THR A 588 -12.84 46.96 -10.73
CA THR A 588 -12.24 47.37 -9.45
C THR A 588 -10.71 47.35 -9.49
N GLY A 589 -10.12 46.88 -10.60
CA GLY A 589 -8.68 46.82 -10.78
C GLY A 589 -7.98 45.80 -9.88
N MET A 590 -8.68 44.77 -9.40
CA MET A 590 -8.15 43.71 -8.53
C MET A 590 -7.54 42.54 -9.29
N HIS A 591 -8.09 42.22 -10.46
CA HIS A 591 -7.64 41.12 -11.30
C HIS A 591 -7.39 41.60 -12.73
N SER A 592 -6.50 40.90 -13.44
CA SER A 592 -6.37 41.03 -14.90
C SER A 592 -7.45 40.21 -15.62
N ILE A 593 -7.63 40.47 -16.91
CA ILE A 593 -8.50 39.65 -17.78
C ILE A 593 -8.02 38.20 -17.84
N ILE A 594 -6.70 37.96 -17.83
CA ILE A 594 -6.11 36.61 -17.84
C ILE A 594 -6.51 35.83 -16.57
N ASP A 595 -6.52 36.49 -15.41
CA ASP A 595 -6.92 35.89 -14.13
C ASP A 595 -8.41 35.52 -14.13
N VAL A 596 -9.25 36.39 -14.70
CA VAL A 596 -10.69 36.16 -14.82
C VAL A 596 -10.99 34.98 -15.75
N ILE A 597 -10.35 34.93 -16.92
CA ILE A 597 -10.49 33.82 -17.87
C ILE A 597 -10.03 32.51 -17.23
N SER A 598 -8.87 32.52 -16.55
CA SER A 598 -8.36 31.32 -15.88
C SER A 598 -9.24 30.86 -14.72
N GLY A 599 -9.84 31.77 -13.95
CA GLY A 599 -10.86 31.46 -12.95
C GLY A 599 -12.10 30.79 -13.54
N PHE A 600 -12.57 31.25 -14.70
CA PHE A 600 -13.68 30.63 -15.42
C PHE A 600 -13.31 29.24 -15.99
N LEU A 601 -12.10 29.07 -16.53
CA LEU A 601 -11.60 27.77 -16.99
C LEU A 601 -11.50 26.77 -15.82
N LEU A 602 -11.03 27.21 -14.65
CA LEU A 602 -11.00 26.39 -13.43
C LEU A 602 -12.41 25.93 -13.03
N PHE A 603 -13.40 26.83 -13.08
CA PHE A 603 -14.81 26.45 -12.88
C PHE A 603 -15.24 25.35 -13.85
N ILE A 604 -14.96 25.48 -15.16
CA ILE A 604 -15.33 24.48 -16.18
C ILE A 604 -14.71 23.12 -15.84
N ILE A 605 -13.42 23.10 -15.48
CA ILE A 605 -12.70 21.88 -15.08
C ILE A 605 -13.41 21.20 -13.89
N CYS A 606 -13.81 21.97 -12.88
CA CYS A 606 -14.46 21.45 -11.67
C CYS A 606 -15.84 20.82 -11.94
N ILE A 607 -16.65 21.43 -12.80
CA ILE A 607 -17.98 20.90 -13.15
C ILE A 607 -17.91 19.76 -14.19
N LYS A 608 -16.89 19.74 -15.06
CA LYS A 608 -16.68 18.70 -16.07
C LYS A 608 -15.82 17.54 -15.58
N ARG A 609 -15.49 17.47 -14.28
CA ARG A 609 -14.63 16.45 -13.67
C ARG A 609 -14.97 14.99 -14.06
N GLU A 610 -16.25 14.64 -14.15
CA GLU A 610 -16.68 13.27 -14.47
C GLU A 610 -16.41 12.93 -15.94
N ILE A 611 -16.64 13.89 -16.84
CA ILE A 611 -16.34 13.76 -18.27
C ILE A 611 -14.82 13.69 -18.47
N LEU A 612 -14.05 14.55 -17.78
CA LEU A 612 -12.59 14.53 -17.80
C LEU A 612 -12.04 13.19 -17.30
N TRP A 613 -12.59 12.67 -16.19
CA TRP A 613 -12.21 11.35 -15.68
C TRP A 613 -12.52 10.23 -16.67
N ILE A 614 -13.70 10.22 -17.29
CA ILE A 614 -14.06 9.22 -18.31
C ILE A 614 -13.13 9.31 -19.50
N TYR A 615 -12.81 10.53 -19.97
CA TYR A 615 -11.87 10.72 -21.08
C TYR A 615 -10.48 10.18 -20.75
N ILE A 616 -9.93 10.53 -19.58
CA ILE A 616 -8.62 10.04 -19.11
C ILE A 616 -8.64 8.50 -18.99
N ARG A 617 -9.66 7.94 -18.35
CA ARG A 617 -9.83 6.48 -18.18
C ARG A 617 -9.89 5.78 -19.53
N ASN A 618 -10.70 6.28 -20.46
CA ASN A 618 -10.84 5.72 -21.81
C ASN A 618 -9.53 5.85 -22.60
N TYR A 619 -8.79 6.95 -22.45
CA TYR A 619 -7.47 7.12 -23.06
C TYR A 619 -6.49 6.04 -22.58
N PHE A 620 -6.41 5.82 -21.26
CA PHE A 620 -5.57 4.77 -20.69
C PHE A 620 -6.03 3.36 -21.09
N GLU A 621 -7.33 3.12 -21.19
CA GLU A 621 -7.88 1.85 -21.69
C GLU A 621 -7.50 1.58 -23.15
N ASN A 622 -7.65 2.60 -24.01
CA ASN A 622 -7.24 2.53 -25.41
C ASN A 622 -5.73 2.31 -25.53
N LEU A 623 -4.93 3.04 -24.74
CA LEU A 623 -3.48 2.89 -24.70
C LEU A 623 -3.05 1.49 -24.23
N ALA A 624 -3.69 0.94 -23.21
CA ALA A 624 -3.40 -0.41 -22.71
C ALA A 624 -3.71 -1.51 -23.73
N ASN A 625 -4.65 -1.25 -24.65
CA ASN A 625 -5.01 -2.18 -25.73
C ASN A 625 -4.31 -1.87 -27.07
N SER A 626 -3.49 -0.83 -27.13
CA SER A 626 -2.83 -0.33 -28.35
C SER A 626 -1.59 -1.12 -28.78
N TRP A 627 -1.24 -2.21 -28.08
CA TRP A 627 -0.05 -3.00 -28.40
C TRP A 627 -0.05 -3.40 -29.87
N THR A 628 0.99 -2.97 -30.59
CA THR A 628 1.23 -3.25 -32.00
C THR A 628 2.74 -3.40 -32.21
N ALA A 629 3.15 -4.12 -33.25
CA ALA A 629 4.56 -4.29 -33.54
C ALA A 629 4.83 -4.36 -35.05
N CYS A 630 5.93 -3.75 -35.46
CA CYS A 630 6.49 -3.84 -36.80
C CYS A 630 7.61 -4.88 -36.82
N LYS A 631 7.64 -5.75 -37.82
CA LYS A 631 8.73 -6.72 -38.03
C LYS A 631 9.61 -6.26 -39.19
N ILE A 632 10.92 -6.20 -38.96
CA ILE A 632 11.94 -5.92 -39.98
C ILE A 632 12.95 -7.05 -39.91
N GLY A 633 12.85 -8.02 -40.83
CA GLY A 633 13.62 -9.26 -40.76
C GLY A 633 13.39 -10.01 -39.45
N LYS A 634 14.47 -10.36 -38.74
CA LYS A 634 14.43 -11.07 -37.44
C LYS A 634 14.06 -10.18 -36.25
N LEU A 635 13.97 -8.87 -36.48
CA LEU A 635 13.79 -7.86 -35.44
C LEU A 635 12.32 -7.44 -35.38
N ARG A 636 11.80 -7.32 -34.17
CA ARG A 636 10.44 -6.82 -33.91
C ARG A 636 10.51 -5.57 -33.06
N ILE A 637 9.98 -4.47 -33.60
CA ILE A 637 9.85 -3.18 -32.93
C ILE A 637 8.43 -3.08 -32.38
N ILE A 638 8.30 -3.01 -31.06
CA ILE A 638 7.01 -2.86 -30.40
C ILE A 638 6.73 -1.35 -30.26
N ASN A 639 5.49 -0.92 -30.45
CA ASN A 639 5.13 0.51 -30.44
C ASN A 639 5.51 1.23 -29.14
N HIS A 640 5.53 0.53 -28.00
CA HIS A 640 5.95 1.12 -26.72
C HIS A 640 7.44 1.52 -26.66
N SER A 641 8.26 1.09 -27.62
CA SER A 641 9.66 1.55 -27.79
C SER A 641 9.76 3.06 -27.99
N PHE A 642 8.74 3.68 -28.61
CA PHE A 642 8.66 5.13 -28.82
C PHE A 642 8.65 5.90 -27.49
N TYR A 643 7.90 5.44 -26.49
CA TYR A 643 7.85 6.10 -25.18
C TYR A 643 9.18 5.96 -24.42
N ALA A 644 9.89 4.85 -24.60
CA ALA A 644 11.23 4.69 -24.04
C ALA A 644 12.26 5.61 -24.70
N PHE A 645 12.19 5.75 -26.04
CA PHE A 645 12.98 6.73 -26.79
C PHE A 645 12.70 8.14 -26.26
N LEU A 646 11.44 8.56 -26.25
CA LEU A 646 11.04 9.93 -25.90
C LEU A 646 11.44 10.29 -24.47
N SER A 647 11.23 9.37 -23.52
CA SER A 647 11.61 9.54 -22.11
C SER A 647 13.12 9.76 -21.96
N SER A 648 13.93 8.94 -22.61
CA SER A 648 15.39 8.97 -22.47
C SER A 648 16.02 10.11 -23.26
N PHE A 649 15.48 10.40 -24.45
CA PHE A 649 15.88 11.54 -25.27
C PHE A 649 15.61 12.87 -24.55
N ALA A 650 14.36 13.13 -24.15
CA ALA A 650 13.99 14.37 -23.49
C ALA A 650 14.72 14.52 -22.14
N GLY A 651 14.80 13.42 -21.37
CA GLY A 651 15.52 13.40 -20.10
C GLY A 651 16.99 13.76 -20.25
N THR A 652 17.68 13.07 -21.14
CA THR A 652 19.11 13.30 -21.39
C THR A 652 19.38 14.71 -21.89
N PHE A 653 18.54 15.20 -22.82
CA PHE A 653 18.70 16.53 -23.39
C PHE A 653 18.60 17.61 -22.31
N ILE A 654 17.57 17.54 -21.45
CA ILE A 654 17.40 18.49 -20.35
C ILE A 654 18.51 18.35 -19.30
N LEU A 655 18.95 17.13 -18.98
CA LEU A 655 20.08 16.88 -18.07
C LEU A 655 21.37 17.52 -18.59
N CYS A 656 21.71 17.31 -19.87
CA CYS A 656 22.85 17.96 -20.52
C CYS A 656 22.70 19.49 -20.51
N SER A 657 21.49 20.00 -20.73
CA SER A 657 21.20 21.44 -20.69
C SER A 657 21.33 22.07 -19.31
N LEU A 658 21.09 21.32 -18.23
CA LEU A 658 21.24 21.82 -16.86
C LEU A 658 22.68 21.73 -16.34
N VAL A 659 23.37 20.62 -16.63
CA VAL A 659 24.74 20.38 -16.13
C VAL A 659 25.81 20.99 -17.04
N GLY A 660 25.53 21.11 -18.34
CA GLY A 660 26.46 21.67 -19.32
C GLY A 660 27.60 20.73 -19.76
N HIS A 661 27.55 19.45 -19.40
CA HIS A 661 28.61 18.49 -19.72
C HIS A 661 28.07 17.11 -20.14
N THR A 662 28.10 16.85 -21.45
CA THR A 662 27.52 15.65 -22.08
C THR A 662 28.10 14.34 -21.53
N TYR A 663 29.43 14.23 -21.40
CA TYR A 663 30.07 12.97 -21.00
C TYR A 663 29.69 12.55 -19.58
N THR A 664 29.51 13.51 -18.68
CA THR A 664 29.08 13.25 -17.30
C THR A 664 27.68 12.64 -17.28
N ILE A 665 26.75 13.24 -18.02
CA ILE A 665 25.37 12.76 -18.10
C ILE A 665 25.29 11.41 -18.82
N MET A 666 26.07 11.20 -19.88
CA MET A 666 26.13 9.93 -20.60
C MET A 666 26.61 8.80 -19.70
N LEU A 667 27.68 9.02 -18.92
CA LEU A 667 28.21 8.02 -18.00
C LEU A 667 27.19 7.68 -16.90
N ALA A 668 26.65 8.70 -16.23
CA ALA A 668 25.67 8.53 -15.17
C ALA A 668 24.40 7.81 -15.66
N SER A 669 23.85 8.23 -16.81
CA SER A 669 22.65 7.63 -17.39
C SER A 669 22.87 6.21 -17.88
N SER A 670 24.05 5.90 -18.43
CA SER A 670 24.40 4.53 -18.87
C SER A 670 24.49 3.58 -17.68
N LEU A 671 25.16 3.99 -16.60
CA LEU A 671 25.23 3.19 -15.37
C LEU A 671 23.86 3.06 -14.68
N SER A 672 23.00 4.06 -14.81
CA SER A 672 21.59 3.99 -14.41
C SER A 672 20.85 2.85 -15.14
N VAL A 673 20.94 2.77 -16.47
CA VAL A 673 20.30 1.71 -17.26
C VAL A 673 20.89 0.33 -16.96
N ILE A 674 22.21 0.24 -16.78
CA ILE A 674 22.90 -1.00 -16.41
C ILE A 674 22.43 -1.47 -15.03
N GLY A 675 22.39 -0.56 -14.04
CA GLY A 675 21.90 -0.87 -12.70
C GLY A 675 20.45 -1.36 -12.71
N ALA A 676 19.59 -0.73 -13.53
CA ALA A 676 18.21 -1.15 -13.71
C ALA A 676 18.10 -2.59 -14.28
N ALA A 677 18.95 -2.93 -15.25
CA ALA A 677 19.02 -4.27 -15.80
C ALA A 677 19.49 -5.29 -14.75
N ILE A 678 20.59 -5.01 -14.04
CA ILE A 678 21.15 -5.90 -13.00
C ILE A 678 20.11 -6.18 -11.92
N TRP A 679 19.52 -5.13 -11.34
CA TRP A 679 18.53 -5.25 -10.27
C TRP A 679 17.38 -6.17 -10.65
N ALA A 680 16.82 -5.97 -11.84
CA ALA A 680 15.69 -6.75 -12.30
C ALA A 680 16.03 -8.24 -12.49
N GLN A 681 17.28 -8.57 -12.82
CA GLN A 681 17.72 -9.96 -12.93
C GLN A 681 17.87 -10.66 -11.57
N PHE A 682 18.24 -9.92 -10.53
CA PHE A 682 18.45 -10.49 -9.19
C PHE A 682 17.17 -10.53 -8.35
N ILE A 683 16.33 -9.50 -8.44
CA ILE A 683 15.19 -9.32 -7.53
C ILE A 683 13.85 -9.58 -8.21
N GLU A 684 13.67 -9.12 -9.46
CA GLU A 684 12.37 -9.13 -10.18
C GLU A 684 12.27 -10.27 -11.20
N ARG A 685 13.10 -11.31 -11.05
CA ARG A 685 13.20 -12.38 -12.04
C ARG A 685 11.89 -13.16 -12.13
N SER A 686 11.24 -13.09 -13.30
CA SER A 686 10.13 -13.98 -13.66
C SER A 686 10.61 -15.10 -14.57
N SER A 687 9.96 -16.27 -14.51
CA SER A 687 10.28 -17.45 -15.33
C SER A 687 9.99 -17.25 -16.83
N GLY A 688 9.15 -16.28 -17.19
CA GLY A 688 8.65 -16.08 -18.56
C GLY A 688 9.33 -15.00 -19.40
N LEU A 689 9.95 -13.97 -18.79
CA LEU A 689 10.45 -12.80 -19.55
C LEU A 689 11.91 -12.50 -19.27
N SER A 690 12.67 -12.36 -20.37
CA SER A 690 14.12 -12.40 -20.30
C SER A 690 14.79 -11.05 -19.99
N ARG A 691 14.22 -9.89 -20.40
CA ARG A 691 14.78 -8.53 -20.13
C ARG A 691 13.85 -7.59 -19.32
N PRO A 692 13.62 -7.80 -18.01
CA PRO A 692 13.04 -6.78 -17.14
C PRO A 692 14.05 -5.68 -16.76
N PHE A 693 13.55 -4.50 -16.40
CA PHE A 693 14.31 -3.36 -15.87
C PHE A 693 13.65 -2.85 -14.59
N GLY A 694 14.45 -2.71 -13.53
CA GLY A 694 13.98 -2.39 -12.19
C GLY A 694 14.22 -0.93 -11.83
N TYR A 695 13.23 -0.30 -11.21
CA TYR A 695 13.28 1.12 -10.85
C TYR A 695 14.39 1.42 -9.82
N PHE A 696 14.50 0.61 -8.77
CA PHE A 696 15.50 0.82 -7.72
C PHE A 696 16.92 0.61 -8.22
N GLY A 697 17.12 -0.36 -9.12
CA GLY A 697 18.39 -0.54 -9.81
C GLY A 697 18.81 0.67 -10.63
N CYS A 698 17.84 1.36 -11.25
CA CYS A 698 18.08 2.60 -11.96
C CYS A 698 18.66 3.66 -11.02
N ILE A 699 18.06 3.82 -9.84
CA ILE A 699 18.50 4.81 -8.85
C ILE A 699 19.86 4.47 -8.27
N THR A 700 20.10 3.22 -7.87
CA THR A 700 21.41 2.82 -7.35
C THR A 700 22.50 2.97 -8.41
N GLY A 701 22.23 2.55 -9.66
CA GLY A 701 23.15 2.70 -10.78
C GLY A 701 23.42 4.16 -11.15
N GLY A 702 22.39 5.01 -11.12
CA GLY A 702 22.49 6.44 -11.36
C GLY A 702 23.25 7.19 -10.26
N LEU A 703 23.08 6.81 -8.99
CA LEU A 703 23.86 7.34 -7.86
C LEU A 703 25.35 7.00 -7.99
N ILE A 704 25.67 5.72 -8.21
CA ILE A 704 27.04 5.26 -8.44
C ILE A 704 27.63 5.96 -9.67
N GLY A 705 26.87 6.03 -10.76
CA GLY A 705 27.30 6.71 -11.98
C GLY A 705 27.52 8.21 -11.80
N SER A 706 26.71 8.87 -10.97
CA SER A 706 26.89 10.28 -10.62
C SER A 706 28.15 10.50 -9.77
N MET A 707 28.44 9.59 -8.83
CA MET A 707 29.68 9.63 -8.03
C MET A 707 30.92 9.44 -8.91
N ILE A 708 30.91 8.44 -9.79
CA ILE A 708 32.03 8.17 -10.71
C ILE A 708 32.21 9.33 -11.68
N ALA A 709 31.13 9.85 -12.27
CA ALA A 709 31.18 10.96 -13.20
C ALA A 709 31.63 12.26 -12.52
N SER A 710 31.20 12.49 -11.27
CA SER A 710 31.66 13.61 -10.45
C SER A 710 33.17 13.54 -10.21
N TRP A 711 33.68 12.36 -9.87
CA TRP A 711 35.11 12.14 -9.63
C TRP A 711 35.94 12.28 -10.92
N LEU A 712 35.52 11.66 -12.02
CA LEU A 712 36.27 11.65 -13.29
C LEU A 712 36.32 13.02 -13.97
N PHE A 713 35.20 13.74 -13.99
CA PHE A 713 35.05 15.00 -14.73
C PHE A 713 35.11 16.23 -13.83
N THR A 714 35.41 16.06 -12.54
CA THR A 714 35.50 17.13 -11.53
C THR A 714 34.25 18.02 -11.45
N ILE A 715 33.08 17.48 -11.78
CA ILE A 715 31.80 18.18 -11.66
C ILE A 715 31.24 17.94 -10.26
N PRO A 716 30.76 18.97 -9.55
CA PRO A 716 30.14 18.79 -8.24
C PRO A 716 28.99 17.77 -8.31
N ILE A 717 29.05 16.73 -7.46
CA ILE A 717 28.04 15.67 -7.42
C ILE A 717 26.63 16.23 -7.25
N ILE A 718 26.49 17.32 -6.47
CA ILE A 718 25.21 17.96 -6.22
C ILE A 718 24.59 18.53 -7.51
N SER A 719 25.38 19.09 -8.42
CA SER A 719 24.89 19.56 -9.73
C SER A 719 24.22 18.43 -10.50
N ILE A 720 24.88 17.26 -10.51
CA ILE A 720 24.40 16.07 -11.21
C ILE A 720 23.12 15.57 -10.55
N LEU A 721 23.14 15.34 -9.23
CA LEU A 721 21.99 14.82 -8.50
C LEU A 721 20.78 15.75 -8.54
N SER A 722 20.98 17.07 -8.44
CA SER A 722 19.89 18.04 -8.52
C SER A 722 19.32 18.13 -9.94
N ALA A 723 20.14 18.03 -10.98
CA ALA A 723 19.65 17.90 -12.35
C ALA A 723 18.81 16.63 -12.51
N PHE A 724 19.27 15.48 -11.99
CA PHE A 724 18.46 14.25 -11.96
C PHE A 724 17.16 14.41 -11.16
N ALA A 725 17.17 15.07 -10.01
CA ALA A 725 15.97 15.31 -9.21
C ALA A 725 14.92 16.16 -9.96
N LEU A 726 15.37 17.18 -10.71
CA LEU A 726 14.50 18.04 -11.53
C LEU A 726 13.95 17.35 -12.78
N VAL A 727 14.72 16.43 -13.37
CA VAL A 727 14.37 15.80 -14.66
C VAL A 727 13.69 14.43 -14.51
N SER A 728 14.02 13.70 -13.45
CA SER A 728 13.51 12.34 -13.22
C SER A 728 11.98 12.23 -13.18
N PRO A 729 11.21 13.17 -12.59
CA PRO A 729 9.76 13.09 -12.62
C PRO A 729 9.19 13.04 -14.04
N TRP A 730 9.74 13.84 -14.96
CA TRP A 730 9.35 13.87 -16.36
C TRP A 730 9.72 12.59 -17.10
N ILE A 731 10.95 12.10 -16.89
CA ILE A 731 11.42 10.81 -17.42
C ILE A 731 10.47 9.69 -16.98
N GLN A 732 10.12 9.65 -15.69
CA GLN A 732 9.23 8.64 -15.12
C GLN A 732 7.81 8.74 -15.67
N ALA A 733 7.25 9.95 -15.79
CA ALA A 733 5.92 10.16 -16.33
C ALA A 733 5.80 9.62 -17.76
N ILE A 734 6.75 9.96 -18.64
CA ILE A 734 6.77 9.45 -20.03
C ILE A 734 7.01 7.93 -20.03
N GLY A 735 7.93 7.43 -19.20
CA GLY A 735 8.23 6.00 -19.08
C GLY A 735 7.05 5.14 -18.59
N ARG A 736 6.10 5.73 -17.86
CA ARG A 736 4.87 5.05 -17.41
C ARG A 736 3.89 4.78 -18.56
N LEU A 737 3.91 5.57 -19.64
CA LEU A 737 3.11 5.29 -20.85
C LEU A 737 3.52 3.95 -21.49
N ARG A 738 4.83 3.65 -21.51
CA ARG A 738 5.34 2.34 -21.92
C ARG A 738 4.75 1.21 -21.06
N CYS A 739 4.66 1.43 -19.75
CA CYS A 739 4.16 0.44 -18.81
C CYS A 739 2.68 0.11 -19.07
N VAL A 740 1.88 1.10 -19.44
CA VAL A 740 0.46 0.93 -19.80
C VAL A 740 0.32 0.00 -21.00
N VAL A 741 1.05 0.26 -22.09
CA VAL A 741 1.00 -0.56 -23.32
C VAL A 741 1.52 -1.98 -23.08
N GLN A 742 2.61 -2.12 -22.32
CA GLN A 742 3.20 -3.42 -22.01
C GLN A 742 2.39 -4.22 -20.97
N GLY A 743 1.59 -3.55 -20.14
CA GLY A 743 0.87 -4.16 -19.02
C GLY A 743 1.71 -4.44 -17.77
N CYS A 744 2.90 -3.85 -17.65
CA CYS A 744 3.70 -3.94 -16.42
C CYS A 744 3.29 -2.87 -15.40
N CYS A 745 3.56 -3.12 -14.12
CA CYS A 745 3.17 -2.28 -12.99
C CYS A 745 1.66 -1.99 -12.92
N HIS A 746 0.83 -2.94 -13.36
CA HIS A 746 -0.62 -2.79 -13.40
C HIS A 746 -1.25 -2.81 -12.01
N GLY A 747 -2.45 -2.25 -11.91
CA GLY A 747 -3.22 -2.20 -10.68
C GLY A 747 -3.91 -3.51 -10.34
N ARG A 748 -4.29 -3.68 -9.07
CA ARG A 748 -5.13 -4.80 -8.63
C ARG A 748 -6.57 -4.66 -9.18
N PRO A 749 -7.37 -5.74 -9.16
CA PRO A 749 -8.78 -5.69 -9.56
C PRO A 749 -9.58 -4.61 -8.83
N THR A 750 -10.50 -3.98 -9.56
CA THR A 750 -11.34 -2.88 -9.06
C THR A 750 -12.67 -2.82 -9.80
N ASN A 751 -13.48 -1.79 -9.54
CA ASN A 751 -14.77 -1.60 -10.17
C ASN A 751 -14.68 -0.85 -11.53
N LYS A 752 -15.75 -0.91 -12.33
CA LYS A 752 -15.81 -0.27 -13.65
C LYS A 752 -15.65 1.25 -13.64
N PHE A 753 -16.00 1.90 -12.53
CA PHE A 753 -16.00 3.37 -12.44
C PHE A 753 -14.58 3.93 -12.34
N ILE A 754 -13.66 3.15 -11.76
CA ILE A 754 -12.27 3.57 -11.52
C ILE A 754 -11.30 2.84 -12.45
N GLY A 755 -11.57 1.58 -12.80
CA GLY A 755 -10.63 0.74 -13.53
C GLY A 755 -10.72 0.84 -15.06
N ILE A 756 -9.69 0.30 -15.71
CA ILE A 756 -9.63 0.07 -17.17
C ILE A 756 -9.68 -1.42 -17.48
N LEU A 757 -10.19 -1.76 -18.66
CA LEU A 757 -10.29 -3.12 -19.14
C LEU A 757 -9.17 -3.45 -20.13
N VAL A 758 -8.33 -4.43 -19.79
CA VAL A 758 -7.25 -4.88 -20.68
C VAL A 758 -7.64 -6.20 -21.33
N LYS A 759 -7.71 -6.20 -22.67
CA LYS A 759 -8.13 -7.34 -23.49
C LYS A 759 -7.03 -7.89 -24.36
N ASN A 760 -6.02 -7.08 -24.67
CA ASN A 760 -4.95 -7.47 -25.56
C ASN A 760 -4.15 -8.66 -24.98
N PRO A 761 -4.09 -9.82 -25.66
CA PRO A 761 -3.48 -11.03 -25.10
C PRO A 761 -1.97 -10.89 -24.88
N ARG A 762 -1.30 -9.97 -25.59
CA ARG A 762 0.14 -9.72 -25.42
C ARG A 762 0.48 -8.79 -24.26
N SER A 763 -0.51 -8.12 -23.68
CA SER A 763 -0.31 -7.36 -22.44
C SER A 763 -0.01 -8.31 -21.29
N ARG A 764 0.95 -7.96 -20.43
CA ARG A 764 1.31 -8.74 -19.23
C ARG A 764 0.15 -8.91 -18.24
N VAL A 765 -0.83 -8.00 -18.27
CA VAL A 765 -2.07 -8.13 -17.50
C VAL A 765 -2.82 -9.41 -17.88
N CYS A 766 -2.92 -9.69 -19.19
CA CYS A 766 -3.57 -10.88 -19.71
C CYS A 766 -2.67 -12.12 -19.65
N SER A 767 -1.42 -12.00 -20.10
CA SER A 767 -0.54 -13.16 -20.30
C SER A 767 0.12 -13.69 -19.03
N LEU A 768 0.44 -12.82 -18.06
CA LEU A 768 1.12 -13.22 -16.81
C LEU A 768 0.20 -13.22 -15.59
N SER A 769 -0.75 -12.29 -15.53
CA SER A 769 -1.61 -12.13 -14.33
C SER A 769 -2.99 -12.72 -14.51
N HIS A 770 -3.33 -13.19 -15.72
CA HIS A 770 -4.62 -13.79 -16.05
C HIS A 770 -5.84 -12.91 -15.73
N LEU A 771 -5.67 -11.58 -15.74
CA LEU A 771 -6.73 -10.60 -15.44
C LEU A 771 -7.43 -10.10 -16.70
N LYS A 772 -7.54 -10.95 -17.73
CA LYS A 772 -8.29 -10.61 -18.94
C LYS A 772 -9.76 -10.35 -18.56
N ASP A 773 -10.35 -9.32 -19.17
CA ASP A 773 -11.75 -8.92 -18.94
C ASP A 773 -12.07 -8.53 -17.48
N THR A 774 -11.05 -8.25 -16.66
CA THR A 774 -11.20 -7.71 -15.31
C THR A 774 -10.79 -6.24 -15.28
N TYR A 775 -11.57 -5.38 -14.62
CA TYR A 775 -11.20 -3.98 -14.42
C TYR A 775 -10.04 -3.87 -13.44
N VAL A 776 -8.97 -3.18 -13.83
CA VAL A 776 -7.77 -2.97 -13.00
C VAL A 776 -7.53 -1.48 -12.75
N HIS A 777 -6.96 -1.15 -11.58
CA HIS A 777 -6.57 0.23 -11.27
C HIS A 777 -5.55 0.79 -12.29
N ILE A 778 -5.65 2.08 -12.59
CA ILE A 778 -4.73 2.81 -13.48
C ILE A 778 -3.50 3.31 -12.70
N THR A 779 -2.78 2.40 -12.04
CA THR A 779 -1.60 2.71 -11.22
C THR A 779 -0.53 3.51 -11.97
N ALA A 780 -0.33 3.22 -13.26
CA ALA A 780 0.56 4.01 -14.11
C ALA A 780 0.09 5.47 -14.26
N GLY A 781 -1.22 5.69 -14.37
CA GLY A 781 -1.82 7.03 -14.41
C GLY A 781 -1.67 7.77 -13.08
N TYR A 782 -1.84 7.07 -11.94
CA TYR A 782 -1.57 7.64 -10.62
C TYR A 782 -0.09 8.08 -10.50
N SER A 783 0.82 7.24 -11.00
CA SER A 783 2.26 7.55 -11.04
C SER A 783 2.58 8.76 -11.92
N ILE A 784 1.96 8.86 -13.10
CA ILE A 784 2.13 10.01 -14.01
C ILE A 784 1.68 11.30 -13.31
N MET A 785 0.48 11.29 -12.73
CA MET A 785 -0.06 12.45 -12.03
C MET A 785 0.85 12.92 -10.89
N ALA A 786 1.30 11.98 -10.04
CA ALA A 786 2.19 12.32 -8.93
C ALA A 786 3.53 12.89 -9.42
N ASN A 787 4.12 12.32 -10.48
CA ASN A 787 5.37 12.82 -11.03
C ASN A 787 5.22 14.21 -11.67
N LEU A 788 4.09 14.52 -12.32
CA LEU A 788 3.84 15.86 -12.85
C LEU A 788 3.72 16.89 -11.73
N ILE A 789 3.00 16.55 -10.64
CA ILE A 789 2.85 17.42 -9.46
C ILE A 789 4.22 17.67 -8.81
N ILE A 790 4.98 16.61 -8.54
CA ILE A 790 6.29 16.71 -7.91
C ILE A 790 7.27 17.46 -8.81
N GLY A 791 7.31 17.15 -10.11
CA GLY A 791 8.21 17.77 -11.07
C GLY A 791 8.01 19.27 -11.18
N LEU A 792 6.77 19.72 -11.35
CA LEU A 792 6.42 21.14 -11.38
C LEU A 792 6.78 21.85 -10.06
N PHE A 793 6.53 21.22 -8.92
CA PHE A 793 6.91 21.76 -7.61
C PHE A 793 8.42 21.93 -7.45
N LEU A 794 9.21 20.91 -7.79
CA LEU A 794 10.68 21.00 -7.72
C LEU A 794 11.23 22.05 -8.69
N TRP A 795 10.65 22.17 -9.89
CA TRP A 795 11.02 23.21 -10.85
C TRP A 795 10.70 24.61 -10.33
N ARG A 796 9.56 24.80 -9.65
CA ARG A 796 9.22 26.06 -9.00
C ARG A 796 10.22 26.41 -7.90
N LEU A 797 10.60 25.45 -7.05
CA LEU A 797 11.59 25.67 -6.01
C LEU A 797 12.96 26.04 -6.61
N TRP A 798 13.38 25.35 -7.67
CA TRP A 798 14.60 25.67 -8.40
C TRP A 798 14.57 27.08 -9.00
N TYR A 799 13.46 27.46 -9.67
CA TYR A 799 13.27 28.80 -10.22
C TYR A 799 13.25 29.91 -9.14
N SER A 800 12.91 29.54 -7.91
CA SER A 800 12.93 30.42 -6.74
C SER A 800 14.29 30.41 -6.02
N ASN A 801 15.33 29.84 -6.64
CA ASN A 801 16.70 29.75 -6.13
C ASN A 801 16.81 29.03 -4.77
N ILE A 802 15.93 28.07 -4.49
CA ILE A 802 16.05 27.23 -3.31
C ILE A 802 17.26 26.29 -3.42
N SER A 803 17.87 25.98 -2.28
CA SER A 803 19.03 25.09 -2.16
C SER A 803 18.87 23.80 -2.99
N LEU A 804 19.86 23.53 -3.85
CA LEU A 804 19.94 22.34 -4.68
C LEU A 804 19.89 21.04 -3.88
N CYS A 805 20.41 21.05 -2.64
CA CYS A 805 20.37 19.91 -1.73
C CYS A 805 18.96 19.65 -1.20
N LEU A 806 18.21 20.71 -0.90
CA LEU A 806 16.81 20.59 -0.50
C LEU A 806 15.94 20.06 -1.65
N ILE A 807 16.23 20.45 -2.90
CA ILE A 807 15.54 19.91 -4.08
C ILE A 807 15.74 18.40 -4.21
N VAL A 808 16.98 17.91 -4.04
CA VAL A 808 17.28 16.46 -4.09
C VAL A 808 16.57 15.73 -2.94
N SER A 809 16.61 16.28 -1.73
CA SER A 809 15.92 15.73 -0.57
C SER A 809 14.41 15.60 -0.80
N LEU A 810 13.76 16.69 -1.24
CA LEU A 810 12.33 16.72 -1.51
C LEU A 810 11.92 15.76 -2.62
N TYR A 811 12.75 15.57 -3.64
CA TYR A 811 12.51 14.55 -4.65
C TYR A 811 12.39 13.15 -4.02
N PHE A 812 13.36 12.74 -3.20
CA PHE A 812 13.32 11.43 -2.55
C PHE A 812 12.14 11.28 -1.58
N ILE A 813 11.85 12.32 -0.79
CA ILE A 813 10.73 12.31 0.16
C ILE A 813 9.39 12.20 -0.57
N LEU A 814 9.11 13.11 -1.50
CA LEU A 814 7.80 13.18 -2.17
C LEU A 814 7.55 11.96 -3.07
N ILE A 815 8.58 11.47 -3.78
CA ILE A 815 8.47 10.24 -4.56
C ILE A 815 8.29 9.03 -3.63
N GLY A 816 9.01 8.96 -2.50
CA GLY A 816 8.83 7.90 -1.50
C GLY A 816 7.39 7.86 -0.98
N LEU A 817 6.85 9.00 -0.54
CA LEU A 817 5.46 9.10 -0.07
C LEU A 817 4.44 8.71 -1.15
N SER A 818 4.61 9.20 -2.38
CA SER A 818 3.74 8.84 -3.49
C SER A 818 3.80 7.35 -3.83
N ARG A 819 5.00 6.77 -3.87
CA ARG A 819 5.22 5.35 -4.19
C ARG A 819 4.64 4.44 -3.12
N PHE A 820 4.73 4.82 -1.85
CA PHE A 820 4.14 4.07 -0.74
C PHE A 820 2.62 3.89 -0.93
N VAL A 821 1.92 4.93 -1.38
CA VAL A 821 0.49 4.89 -1.70
C VAL A 821 0.21 4.12 -2.99
N GLU A 822 0.95 4.41 -4.06
CA GLU A 822 0.77 3.74 -5.36
C GLU A 822 0.87 2.21 -5.23
N GLU A 823 1.82 1.74 -4.43
CA GLU A 823 2.14 0.33 -4.27
C GLU A 823 0.98 -0.47 -3.64
N GLU A 824 0.18 0.13 -2.77
CA GLU A 824 -1.01 -0.54 -2.19
C GLU A 824 -2.01 -0.96 -3.29
N TYR A 825 -2.18 -0.10 -4.30
CA TYR A 825 -3.09 -0.33 -5.41
C TYR A 825 -2.51 -1.23 -6.52
N ARG A 826 -1.22 -1.61 -6.47
CA ARG A 826 -0.61 -2.53 -7.44
C ARG A 826 -1.05 -3.98 -7.29
N GLY A 827 -1.22 -4.66 -8.43
CA GLY A 827 -1.72 -6.03 -8.52
C GLY A 827 -0.67 -7.09 -8.89
N GLU A 828 0.63 -6.74 -8.92
CA GLU A 828 1.67 -7.67 -9.35
C GLU A 828 1.88 -8.82 -8.35
N ILE A 829 1.60 -10.05 -8.79
CA ILE A 829 1.65 -11.29 -7.99
C ILE A 829 3.06 -11.62 -7.48
N GLN A 830 4.09 -11.05 -8.11
CA GLN A 830 5.50 -11.34 -7.85
C GLN A 830 6.09 -10.54 -6.68
N THR A 831 5.43 -9.47 -6.23
CA THR A 831 5.97 -8.58 -5.19
C THR A 831 5.90 -9.24 -3.81
N PRO A 832 7.04 -9.51 -3.15
CA PRO A 832 7.04 -10.09 -1.81
C PRO A 832 6.41 -9.15 -0.78
N ILE A 833 5.68 -9.73 0.18
CA ILE A 833 5.09 -9.02 1.31
C ILE A 833 5.86 -9.40 2.57
N TYR A 834 6.39 -8.40 3.28
CA TYR A 834 7.10 -8.55 4.55
C TYR A 834 6.42 -7.69 5.62
N TYR A 835 6.04 -8.30 6.75
CA TYR A 835 5.36 -7.62 7.86
C TYR A 835 4.15 -6.79 7.39
N LYS A 836 3.28 -7.38 6.56
CA LYS A 836 2.08 -6.77 5.97
C LYS A 836 2.30 -5.66 4.93
N LEU A 837 3.53 -5.25 4.66
CA LEU A 837 3.86 -4.28 3.62
C LEU A 837 4.55 -4.96 2.43
N LYS A 838 4.28 -4.48 1.22
CA LYS A 838 5.01 -4.91 0.01
C LYS A 838 6.46 -4.43 0.09
N ILE A 839 7.42 -5.17 -0.49
CA ILE A 839 8.84 -4.78 -0.47
C ILE A 839 9.08 -3.34 -0.97
N TYR A 840 8.29 -2.89 -1.96
CA TYR A 840 8.43 -1.54 -2.50
C TYR A 840 7.86 -0.44 -1.59
N GLN A 841 6.99 -0.77 -0.64
CA GLN A 841 6.59 0.15 0.42
C GLN A 841 7.74 0.34 1.42
N TRP A 842 8.47 -0.73 1.75
CA TRP A 842 9.69 -0.63 2.57
C TRP A 842 10.77 0.22 1.90
N THR A 843 11.04 0.02 0.61
CA THR A 843 12.02 0.86 -0.11
C THR A 843 11.55 2.31 -0.23
N SER A 844 10.23 2.55 -0.32
CA SER A 844 9.65 3.90 -0.28
C SER A 844 9.91 4.61 1.06
N ILE A 845 9.80 3.88 2.18
CA ILE A 845 10.18 4.38 3.51
C ILE A 845 11.67 4.74 3.54
N VAL A 846 12.54 3.87 3.00
CA VAL A 846 13.99 4.15 2.90
C VAL A 846 14.25 5.43 2.10
N PHE A 847 13.52 5.68 1.02
CA PHE A 847 13.66 6.91 0.23
C PHE A 847 13.34 8.16 1.04
N VAL A 848 12.27 8.12 1.84
CA VAL A 848 11.94 9.23 2.74
C VAL A 848 13.10 9.50 3.71
N PHE A 849 13.64 8.47 4.35
CA PHE A 849 14.79 8.61 5.26
C PHE A 849 16.05 9.11 4.55
N VAL A 850 16.35 8.61 3.35
CA VAL A 850 17.48 9.09 2.54
C VAL A 850 17.32 10.58 2.22
N GLY A 851 16.14 11.03 1.84
CA GLY A 851 15.87 12.44 1.61
C GLY A 851 16.05 13.30 2.86
N ILE A 852 15.56 12.84 4.02
CA ILE A 852 15.78 13.52 5.31
C ILE A 852 17.29 13.64 5.60
N ILE A 853 18.04 12.54 5.48
CA ILE A 853 19.50 12.53 5.70
C ILE A 853 20.19 13.51 4.75
N ILE A 854 19.87 13.49 3.45
CA ILE A 854 20.46 14.40 2.46
C ILE A 854 20.24 15.87 2.86
N SER A 855 19.02 16.23 3.30
CA SER A 855 18.75 17.62 3.72
C SER A 855 19.50 18.07 4.99
N MET A 856 20.04 17.14 5.77
CA MET A 856 20.82 17.46 6.96
C MET A 856 22.32 17.62 6.66
N ILE A 857 22.79 17.21 5.48
CA ILE A 857 24.20 17.28 5.11
C ILE A 857 24.54 18.74 4.73
N PRO A 858 25.58 19.34 5.34
CA PRO A 858 26.04 20.66 4.94
C PRO A 858 26.64 20.61 3.53
N PHE A 859 26.08 21.38 2.60
CA PHE A 859 26.58 21.50 1.23
C PHE A 859 27.00 22.94 0.91
N ASN A 860 27.96 23.06 -0.01
CA ASN A 860 28.46 24.35 -0.48
C ASN A 860 27.45 24.98 -1.46
N GLU A 861 26.92 26.15 -1.12
CA GLU A 861 25.83 26.82 -1.84
C GLU A 861 26.28 27.54 -3.12
N ASN A 862 27.59 27.57 -3.40
CA ASN A 862 28.13 28.25 -4.60
C ASN A 862 27.80 27.57 -5.94
N VAL A 863 27.06 26.46 -5.91
CA VAL A 863 26.69 25.69 -7.09
C VAL A 863 25.28 26.06 -7.56
N SER A 864 25.18 26.66 -8.75
CA SER A 864 23.90 26.97 -9.40
C SER A 864 23.73 26.19 -10.70
N LEU A 865 22.54 25.69 -10.97
CA LEU A 865 22.17 25.14 -12.28
C LEU A 865 21.54 26.24 -13.14
N LYS A 866 21.89 26.27 -14.43
CA LYS A 866 21.28 27.15 -15.43
C LYS A 866 20.85 26.32 -16.62
N LEU A 867 19.65 26.56 -17.14
CA LEU A 867 19.15 25.85 -18.30
C LEU A 867 19.70 26.50 -19.58
N ILE A 868 20.62 25.81 -20.26
CA ILE A 868 21.25 26.29 -21.49
C ILE A 868 20.99 25.28 -22.61
N TRP A 869 20.33 25.73 -23.67
CA TRP A 869 20.05 24.92 -24.85
C TRP A 869 21.23 24.99 -25.83
N LYS A 870 21.80 23.83 -26.20
CA LYS A 870 22.85 23.73 -27.23
C LYS A 870 22.53 22.60 -28.19
N TYR A 871 22.80 22.82 -29.48
CA TYR A 871 22.61 21.81 -30.53
C TYR A 871 23.51 20.57 -30.32
N GLU A 872 24.68 20.75 -29.70
CA GLU A 872 25.63 19.67 -29.38
C GLU A 872 25.03 18.56 -28.49
N TYR A 873 24.01 18.89 -27.68
CA TYR A 873 23.37 17.91 -26.80
C TYR A 873 22.35 17.04 -27.53
N LEU A 874 21.92 17.42 -28.74
CA LEU A 874 20.86 16.76 -29.48
C LEU A 874 21.28 15.34 -29.91
N MET A 875 22.41 15.20 -30.60
CA MET A 875 22.85 13.90 -31.13
C MET A 875 23.14 12.86 -30.04
N PRO A 876 23.91 13.16 -28.97
CA PRO A 876 24.10 12.24 -27.86
C PRO A 876 22.76 11.80 -27.23
N SER A 877 21.80 12.71 -27.10
CA SER A 877 20.47 12.41 -26.56
C SER A 877 19.66 11.50 -27.48
N ILE A 878 19.72 11.71 -28.81
CA ILE A 878 19.07 10.84 -29.80
C ILE A 878 19.67 9.44 -29.71
N LEU A 879 21.00 9.32 -29.71
CA LEU A 879 21.69 8.04 -29.62
C LEU A 879 21.34 7.29 -28.34
N PHE A 880 21.34 7.97 -27.19
CA PHE A 880 20.94 7.38 -25.92
C PHE A 880 19.46 6.95 -25.93
N GLY A 881 18.58 7.79 -26.51
CA GLY A 881 17.18 7.45 -26.77
C GLY A 881 17.01 6.15 -27.56
N LEU A 882 17.76 5.99 -28.65
CA LEU A 882 17.72 4.80 -29.51
C LEU A 882 18.20 3.54 -28.77
N VAL A 883 19.27 3.64 -27.98
CA VAL A 883 19.76 2.53 -27.14
C VAL A 883 18.68 2.09 -26.14
N THR A 884 18.01 3.05 -25.50
CA THR A 884 16.99 2.74 -24.51
C THR A 884 15.73 2.15 -25.15
N ALA A 885 15.34 2.65 -26.33
CA ALA A 885 14.25 2.09 -27.13
C ALA A 885 14.55 0.65 -27.56
N PHE A 886 15.78 0.38 -28.02
CA PHE A 886 16.22 -0.95 -28.40
C PHE A 886 16.16 -1.93 -27.23
N THR A 887 16.72 -1.55 -26.08
CA THR A 887 16.80 -2.44 -24.92
C THR A 887 15.44 -2.75 -24.29
N THR A 888 14.47 -1.83 -24.36
CA THR A 888 13.20 -1.92 -23.64
C THR A 888 11.97 -2.22 -24.51
N GLY A 889 12.07 -2.10 -25.83
CA GLY A 889 10.95 -2.26 -26.75
C GLY A 889 11.26 -2.91 -28.10
N ILE A 890 12.48 -3.43 -28.30
CA ILE A 890 12.86 -4.20 -29.49
C ILE A 890 13.32 -5.60 -29.09
N ASP A 891 12.77 -6.62 -29.76
CA ASP A 891 13.09 -8.02 -29.48
C ASP A 891 13.25 -8.88 -30.74
N PHE A 892 13.68 -10.13 -30.52
CA PHE A 892 14.01 -11.13 -31.55
C PHE A 892 13.18 -12.40 -31.29
N PRO A 893 11.91 -12.44 -31.72
CA PRO A 893 10.96 -13.50 -31.34
C PRO A 893 11.46 -14.92 -31.73
N GLU A 894 12.17 -15.03 -32.85
CA GLU A 894 12.69 -16.28 -33.39
C GLU A 894 13.96 -16.79 -32.66
N SER A 895 14.61 -15.94 -31.86
CA SER A 895 15.84 -16.30 -31.17
C SER A 895 15.56 -17.02 -29.85
N LYS A 896 16.26 -18.14 -29.61
CA LYS A 896 16.25 -18.88 -28.34
C LYS A 896 17.31 -18.38 -27.34
N ARG A 897 18.10 -17.36 -27.70
CA ARG A 897 19.16 -16.83 -26.83
C ARG A 897 18.53 -16.15 -25.61
N LYS A 898 19.21 -16.23 -24.46
CA LYS A 898 18.81 -15.48 -23.27
C LYS A 898 18.71 -13.99 -23.62
N PHE A 899 17.72 -13.31 -23.07
CA PHE A 899 17.42 -11.90 -23.32
C PHE A 899 16.74 -11.60 -24.68
N SER A 900 16.55 -12.55 -25.59
CA SER A 900 16.03 -12.22 -26.93
C SER A 900 14.58 -11.77 -27.00
N ARG A 901 13.75 -12.02 -25.97
CA ARG A 901 12.28 -11.82 -26.02
C ARG A 901 11.79 -10.85 -24.94
N LEU A 902 10.95 -9.89 -25.35
CA LEU A 902 10.28 -8.90 -24.49
C LEU A 902 8.77 -9.13 -24.37
N SER A 903 8.19 -9.78 -25.37
CA SER A 903 6.80 -10.24 -25.42
C SER A 903 6.75 -11.62 -26.08
N ASP A 904 5.85 -12.49 -25.62
CA ASP A 904 5.64 -13.91 -26.01
C ASP A 904 6.45 -14.96 -25.23
#